data_AF-A0A7V4UBG9-F1
#
_entry.id   AF-A0A7V4UBG9-F1
#
_cell.length_a   1.000
_cell.length_b   1.000
_cell.length_c   1.000
_cell.angle_alpha   90.00
_cell.angle_beta   90.00
_cell.angle_gamma   90.00
#
_symmetry.space_group_name_H-M   'P 1'
#
loop_
_entity.id
_entity.type
_entity.pdbx_description
1 polymer ?
#
loop_
_entity_poly.entity_id
_entity_poly.type
_entity_poly.pdbx_seq_one_letter_code
_entity_poly.pdbx_strand_id
1 'polypeptide(L)'
;MDRQPRHAVGWLNAAGRQFLRGDRGPCRRQPAMKVGVFENPCWRHAASAAGMQRVELPSLRQWPEREHPLQISADHAEACMRAVAKRPINFLIDDNAEGLHFIINGKTAGGVSVRTLHDTLGVPLVSHFVDPVPSCIRHLPPPLFLQTLMSESWIKLVFDQAQMYELQQFGIPNVLHMGMAARDLEYDTSPLPEPEGAPISFVGAQHNSYFFPNHAPRADTQLPGVLAFGYRADSPDTTFFDVHYNVYGMAEPPRAGDPNEVRAAKMQAYFEAKAFYSSMLWMTQRDRFIIFLKRHLGDLFEIHGDRWDTAYRLPCRPALEYDAYLAHFRRSLINLNFISGNAETGLNLRCFEVTAAGGFLLCQHRPELPEFFEIGRECDSFRDERELLDKCRYYLEHPDRARQIARAGQQRTLGEHLYSHRLRQIGRLVESAGVRESQVPAAARCYTLRNPIEDCRRLVPAPDVILDCGAHIGSYAYAFRRSFPKAEIYAFEPADGPFTQLATVAPEIGVHAVHAAVSDTSGTAELQLCTSDQSATLLDPLEQPHPLSDAHAVVGRQRVRTWTLDDWCRESGVDPRRVSILKMDIQGAELKALSGAVDVLSNVQAVLLEVGFQPYYKDMPLFEDIERFMTERGFVRHALYPSGEADVWGDALYIPARLARTAAA
;
A
#
# COMPACT_ATOMS: atom_id res chain seq x y z
N MET A 1 21.57 0.11 39.30
CA MET A 1 20.27 -0.59 39.34
C MET A 1 19.38 0.06 38.31
N ASP A 2 19.24 -0.66 37.20
CA ASP A 2 18.62 -0.25 35.94
C ASP A 2 17.16 0.18 36.08
N ARG A 3 16.84 1.33 35.50
CA ARG A 3 15.51 1.61 34.94
C ARG A 3 15.70 2.30 33.59
N GLN A 4 15.60 1.51 32.53
CA GLN A 4 15.56 1.98 31.14
C GLN A 4 14.32 2.86 30.88
N PRO A 5 14.42 3.93 30.08
CA PRO A 5 13.28 4.63 29.52
C PRO A 5 12.66 3.81 28.37
N ARG A 6 11.33 3.64 28.38
CA ARG A 6 10.58 2.89 27.36
C ARG A 6 10.41 3.74 26.10
N HIS A 7 11.02 3.31 25.00
CA HIS A 7 10.91 3.91 23.66
C HIS A 7 9.52 3.69 23.04
N ALA A 8 9.00 4.68 22.32
CA ALA A 8 7.72 4.63 21.61
C ALA A 8 7.80 3.95 20.21
N VAL A 9 8.78 3.05 19.98
CA VAL A 9 9.04 2.38 18.68
C VAL A 9 8.76 0.86 18.77
N GLY A 10 7.85 0.44 19.65
CA GLY A 10 7.59 -0.98 19.94
C GLY A 10 6.17 -1.50 19.67
N TRP A 11 5.25 -0.67 19.16
CA TRP A 11 3.82 -0.92 19.34
C TRP A 11 3.21 -2.01 18.44
N LEU A 12 3.70 -2.21 17.21
CA LEU A 12 3.20 -3.30 16.34
C LEU A 12 3.91 -4.65 16.55
N ASN A 13 5.17 -4.64 17.01
CA ASN A 13 5.93 -5.87 17.24
C ASN A 13 5.48 -6.66 18.49
N ALA A 14 4.83 -6.00 19.46
CA ALA A 14 4.24 -6.64 20.64
C ALA A 14 2.73 -6.93 20.46
N ALA A 15 1.98 -6.04 19.78
CA ALA A 15 0.53 -6.20 19.58
C ALA A 15 0.17 -7.29 18.55
N GLY A 16 1.07 -7.61 17.61
CA GLY A 16 0.84 -8.62 16.57
C GLY A 16 0.62 -10.05 17.07
N ARG A 17 1.07 -10.39 18.29
CA ARG A 17 0.91 -11.76 18.84
C ARG A 17 -0.37 -11.96 19.67
N GLN A 18 -1.11 -10.89 19.99
CA GLN A 18 -2.27 -10.96 20.90
C GLN A 18 -3.59 -10.46 20.27
N PHE A 19 -3.56 -9.84 19.09
CA PHE A 19 -4.73 -9.24 18.44
C PHE A 19 -5.75 -10.24 17.84
N LEU A 20 -5.41 -11.54 17.78
CA LEU A 20 -6.22 -12.58 17.12
C LEU A 20 -7.17 -13.36 18.04
N ARG A 21 -7.26 -13.03 19.34
CA ARG A 21 -8.24 -13.67 20.23
C ARG A 21 -9.48 -12.78 20.37
N GLY A 22 -10.58 -13.24 19.80
CA GLY A 22 -11.87 -12.54 19.82
C GLY A 22 -12.31 -12.21 21.24
N ASP A 23 -12.39 -10.92 21.55
CA ASP A 23 -12.92 -10.45 22.83
C ASP A 23 -14.36 -9.95 22.68
N ARG A 24 -15.22 -10.44 23.58
CA ARG A 24 -16.68 -10.28 23.60
C ARG A 24 -17.05 -9.06 24.44
N GLY A 25 -16.86 -7.86 23.90
CA GLY A 25 -17.25 -6.60 24.57
C GLY A 25 -18.48 -5.95 23.94
N PRO A 26 -19.37 -5.28 24.71
CA PRO A 26 -20.56 -4.64 24.17
C PRO A 26 -20.20 -3.41 23.32
N CYS A 27 -20.62 -3.44 22.05
CA CYS A 27 -20.36 -2.43 21.04
C CYS A 27 -21.11 -1.13 21.37
N ARG A 28 -20.40 -0.08 21.82
CA ARG A 28 -20.96 1.28 21.85
C ARG A 28 -21.23 1.72 20.41
N ARG A 29 -22.43 2.26 20.12
CA ARG A 29 -22.79 2.81 18.81
C ARG A 29 -21.79 3.91 18.40
N GLN A 30 -20.84 3.55 17.55
CA GLN A 30 -19.88 4.43 16.91
C GLN A 30 -20.43 4.89 15.56
N PRO A 31 -20.00 6.07 15.04
CA PRO A 31 -20.36 6.48 13.69
C PRO A 31 -19.89 5.44 12.67
N ALA A 32 -20.75 5.08 11.72
CA ALA A 32 -20.45 4.06 10.72
C ALA A 32 -19.22 4.48 9.88
N MET A 33 -18.14 3.68 9.94
CA MET A 33 -16.96 3.89 9.09
C MET A 33 -17.32 3.85 7.62
N LYS A 34 -16.69 4.71 6.83
CA LYS A 34 -16.82 4.78 5.36
C LYS A 34 -15.62 4.12 4.72
N VAL A 35 -15.87 3.15 3.83
CA VAL A 35 -14.82 2.37 3.17
C VAL A 35 -14.94 2.54 1.66
N GLY A 36 -13.83 2.90 1.01
CA GLY A 36 -13.71 2.95 -0.44
C GLY A 36 -13.42 1.56 -0.98
N VAL A 37 -14.26 1.02 -1.84
CA VAL A 37 -14.17 -0.36 -2.35
C VAL A 37 -14.14 -0.35 -3.88
N PHE A 38 -13.18 -1.06 -4.47
CA PHE A 38 -13.07 -1.28 -5.93
C PHE A 38 -14.04 -2.38 -6.43
N GLU A 39 -13.95 -2.85 -7.67
CA GLU A 39 -14.84 -3.88 -8.26
C GLU A 39 -14.59 -5.31 -7.73
N ASN A 40 -14.45 -5.48 -6.42
CA ASN A 40 -14.40 -6.80 -5.80
C ASN A 40 -15.74 -7.17 -5.14
N PRO A 41 -16.43 -8.24 -5.60
CA PRO A 41 -17.64 -8.75 -4.97
C PRO A 41 -17.48 -9.10 -3.47
N CYS A 42 -16.31 -9.59 -3.06
CA CYS A 42 -16.02 -10.00 -1.68
C CYS A 42 -16.13 -8.80 -0.72
N TRP A 43 -15.41 -7.72 -1.02
CA TRP A 43 -15.40 -6.51 -0.19
C TRP A 43 -16.72 -5.73 -0.25
N ARG A 44 -17.42 -5.77 -1.40
CA ARG A 44 -18.73 -5.13 -1.57
C ARG A 44 -19.79 -5.70 -0.63
N HIS A 45 -19.88 -7.02 -0.51
CA HIS A 45 -20.81 -7.68 0.40
C HIS A 45 -20.35 -7.54 1.85
N ALA A 46 -19.05 -7.69 2.09
CA ALA A 46 -18.45 -7.56 3.42
C ALA A 46 -18.69 -6.20 4.07
N ALA A 47 -18.61 -5.10 3.32
CA ALA A 47 -18.87 -3.75 3.84
C ALA A 47 -20.28 -3.61 4.44
N SER A 48 -21.28 -4.15 3.73
CA SER A 48 -22.68 -4.11 4.19
C SER A 48 -22.87 -5.00 5.43
N ALA A 49 -22.36 -6.23 5.39
CA ALA A 49 -22.44 -7.16 6.52
C ALA A 49 -21.64 -6.69 7.75
N ALA A 50 -20.57 -5.91 7.55
CA ALA A 50 -19.78 -5.31 8.61
C ALA A 50 -20.43 -4.05 9.23
N GLY A 51 -21.53 -3.55 8.66
CA GLY A 51 -22.18 -2.30 9.11
C GLY A 51 -21.41 -1.04 8.72
N MET A 52 -20.58 -1.10 7.67
CA MET A 52 -19.80 0.02 7.17
C MET A 52 -20.45 0.64 5.94
N GLN A 53 -20.30 1.96 5.78
CA GLN A 53 -20.82 2.67 4.61
C GLN A 53 -19.86 2.53 3.43
N ARG A 54 -20.30 1.85 2.37
CA ARG A 54 -19.51 1.66 1.15
C ARG A 54 -19.49 2.93 0.27
N VAL A 55 -18.32 3.24 -0.27
CA VAL A 55 -18.14 4.18 -1.40
C VAL A 55 -17.52 3.38 -2.54
N GLU A 56 -18.23 3.24 -3.66
CA GLU A 56 -17.72 2.50 -4.82
C GLU A 56 -16.72 3.35 -5.59
N LEU A 57 -15.61 2.72 -5.95
CA LEU A 57 -14.58 3.29 -6.81
C LEU A 57 -14.62 2.66 -8.21
N PRO A 58 -14.26 3.42 -9.26
CA PRO A 58 -14.11 2.88 -10.60
C PRO A 58 -13.11 1.73 -10.63
N SER A 59 -13.30 0.79 -11.55
CA SER A 59 -12.45 -0.39 -11.72
C SER A 59 -11.51 -0.25 -12.89
N LEU A 60 -10.27 -0.69 -12.72
CA LEU A 60 -9.28 -0.78 -13.79
C LEU A 60 -9.78 -1.55 -15.03
N ARG A 61 -10.66 -2.53 -14.84
CA ARG A 61 -11.20 -3.35 -15.94
C ARG A 61 -11.99 -2.54 -16.97
N GLN A 62 -12.37 -1.31 -16.63
CA GLN A 62 -13.09 -0.39 -17.50
C GLN A 62 -12.15 0.38 -18.45
N TRP A 63 -10.82 0.28 -18.28
CA TRP A 63 -9.82 0.91 -19.14
C TRP A 63 -9.18 -0.16 -20.05
N PRO A 64 -9.37 -0.09 -21.38
CA PRO A 64 -8.71 -1.00 -22.31
C PRO A 64 -7.18 -0.81 -22.28
N GLU A 65 -6.44 -1.85 -22.66
CA GLU A 65 -4.97 -1.81 -22.78
C GLU A 65 -4.54 -0.60 -23.65
N ARG A 66 -3.76 0.31 -23.06
CA ARG A 66 -3.13 1.45 -23.73
C ARG A 66 -1.63 1.17 -23.88
N GLU A 67 -0.97 1.95 -24.72
CA GLU A 67 0.48 1.83 -24.99
C GLU A 67 1.36 1.97 -23.75
N HIS A 68 0.91 2.65 -22.68
CA HIS A 68 1.71 2.86 -21.45
C HIS A 68 0.93 2.61 -20.14
N PRO A 69 1.39 1.71 -19.24
CA PRO A 69 0.71 1.38 -17.96
C PRO A 69 0.49 2.58 -17.03
N LEU A 70 1.47 3.48 -16.93
CA LEU A 70 1.35 4.69 -16.10
C LEU A 70 0.24 5.65 -16.57
N GLN A 71 -0.11 5.63 -17.87
CA GLN A 71 -1.14 6.51 -18.39
C GLN A 71 -2.54 6.02 -18.03
N ILE A 72 -2.79 4.70 -18.11
CA ILE A 72 -4.02 4.10 -17.59
C ILE A 72 -4.17 4.43 -16.11
N SER A 73 -3.05 4.31 -15.38
CA SER A 73 -3.03 4.56 -13.96
C SER A 73 -3.37 6.02 -13.59
N ALA A 74 -2.94 7.01 -14.38
CA ALA A 74 -3.25 8.41 -14.12
C ALA A 74 -4.73 8.74 -14.36
N ASP A 75 -5.30 8.29 -15.47
CA ASP A 75 -6.73 8.51 -15.81
C ASP A 75 -7.66 7.84 -14.77
N HIS A 76 -7.32 6.63 -14.36
CA HIS A 76 -8.07 5.89 -13.36
C HIS A 76 -7.91 6.51 -11.96
N ALA A 77 -6.71 6.97 -11.60
CA ALA A 77 -6.50 7.75 -10.38
C ALA A 77 -7.38 9.00 -10.35
N GLU A 78 -7.48 9.74 -11.45
CA GLU A 78 -8.36 10.92 -11.56
C GLU A 78 -9.83 10.55 -11.36
N ALA A 79 -10.30 9.47 -11.99
CA ALA A 79 -11.65 8.97 -11.82
C ALA A 79 -11.95 8.56 -10.36
N CYS A 80 -11.00 7.89 -9.71
CA CYS A 80 -11.08 7.56 -8.28
C CYS A 80 -11.12 8.83 -7.41
N MET A 81 -10.26 9.81 -7.66
CA MET A 81 -10.26 11.08 -6.94
C MET A 81 -11.61 11.81 -7.05
N ARG A 82 -12.24 11.81 -8.22
CA ARG A 82 -13.59 12.36 -8.42
C ARG A 82 -14.66 11.62 -7.62
N ALA A 83 -14.54 10.30 -7.47
CA ALA A 83 -15.44 9.49 -6.65
C ALA A 83 -15.27 9.80 -5.15
N VAL A 84 -14.02 9.92 -4.67
CA VAL A 84 -13.68 10.22 -3.27
C VAL A 84 -14.00 11.68 -2.90
N ALA A 85 -13.83 12.65 -3.81
CA ALA A 85 -14.08 14.08 -3.53
C ALA A 85 -15.53 14.37 -3.07
N LYS A 86 -16.49 13.50 -3.41
CA LYS A 86 -17.90 13.66 -3.04
C LYS A 86 -18.21 13.24 -1.60
N ARG A 87 -17.36 12.40 -0.97
CA ARG A 87 -17.63 11.77 0.33
C ARG A 87 -16.31 11.45 1.06
N PRO A 88 -16.07 11.95 2.29
CA PRO A 88 -14.87 11.57 3.03
C PRO A 88 -14.88 10.07 3.36
N ILE A 89 -13.76 9.39 3.13
CA ILE A 89 -13.54 7.95 3.33
C ILE A 89 -12.51 7.75 4.45
N ASN A 90 -12.66 6.70 5.26
CA ASN A 90 -11.71 6.37 6.34
C ASN A 90 -10.48 5.62 5.82
N PHE A 91 -10.69 4.65 4.93
CA PHE A 91 -9.64 3.90 4.25
C PHE A 91 -10.13 3.33 2.91
N LEU A 92 -9.20 3.08 2.00
CA LEU A 92 -9.44 2.35 0.76
C LEU A 92 -9.15 0.86 1.00
N ILE A 93 -9.91 -0.02 0.35
CA ILE A 93 -9.67 -1.46 0.37
C ILE A 93 -9.73 -2.07 -1.03
N ASP A 94 -8.73 -2.88 -1.34
CA ASP A 94 -8.62 -3.62 -2.59
C ASP A 94 -8.08 -5.05 -2.37
N ASP A 95 -8.16 -5.85 -3.41
CA ASP A 95 -7.43 -7.10 -3.58
C ASP A 95 -6.37 -6.93 -4.67
N ASN A 96 -5.13 -7.32 -4.38
CA ASN A 96 -4.08 -7.44 -5.40
C ASN A 96 -3.72 -6.15 -6.17
N ALA A 97 -3.66 -5.01 -5.48
CA ALA A 97 -3.04 -3.75 -5.93
C ALA A 97 -3.86 -2.84 -6.87
N GLU A 98 -5.17 -3.07 -7.07
CA GLU A 98 -6.05 -2.10 -7.76
C GLU A 98 -6.12 -0.71 -7.09
N GLY A 99 -5.63 -0.56 -5.86
CA GLY A 99 -5.54 0.73 -5.17
C GLY A 99 -4.24 1.49 -5.40
N LEU A 100 -3.20 0.87 -5.97
CA LEU A 100 -1.83 1.41 -6.06
C LEU A 100 -1.59 2.38 -7.21
N HIS A 101 -2.62 3.10 -7.62
CA HIS A 101 -2.54 3.92 -8.83
C HIS A 101 -1.61 5.10 -8.73
N PHE A 102 -0.83 5.30 -9.77
CA PHE A 102 0.15 6.33 -9.95
C PHE A 102 -0.43 7.60 -10.58
N ILE A 103 -0.14 8.74 -9.97
CA ILE A 103 -0.36 10.09 -10.50
C ILE A 103 1.00 10.62 -10.96
N ILE A 104 1.07 11.00 -12.23
CA ILE A 104 2.27 11.53 -12.86
C ILE A 104 2.36 13.04 -12.56
N ASN A 105 3.40 13.44 -11.85
CA ASN A 105 3.62 14.84 -11.45
C ASN A 105 4.57 15.60 -12.39
N GLY A 106 5.11 14.96 -13.43
CA GLY A 106 5.99 15.56 -14.42
C GLY A 106 7.15 14.66 -14.86
N LYS A 107 7.92 15.10 -15.85
CA LYS A 107 9.19 14.47 -16.26
C LYS A 107 10.35 15.21 -15.58
N THR A 108 11.18 14.49 -14.85
CA THR A 108 12.44 14.95 -14.26
C THR A 108 13.63 14.34 -15.01
N ALA A 109 14.84 14.86 -14.80
CA ALA A 109 16.07 14.34 -15.41
C ALA A 109 16.35 12.86 -15.05
N GLY A 110 15.83 12.37 -13.91
CA GLY A 110 15.90 10.98 -13.45
C GLY A 110 14.69 10.09 -13.81
N GLY A 111 13.72 10.61 -14.56
CA GLY A 111 12.51 9.86 -14.94
C GLY A 111 11.20 10.57 -14.58
N VAL A 112 10.08 9.85 -14.61
CA VAL A 112 8.75 10.39 -14.28
C VAL A 112 8.59 10.47 -12.76
N SER A 113 8.23 11.64 -12.21
CA SER A 113 7.87 11.77 -10.80
C SER A 113 6.45 11.24 -10.60
N VAL A 114 6.29 10.32 -9.66
CA VAL A 114 5.04 9.58 -9.47
C VAL A 114 4.68 9.51 -7.98
N ARG A 115 3.41 9.79 -7.65
CA ARG A 115 2.81 9.49 -6.34
C ARG A 115 1.70 8.46 -6.47
N THR A 116 1.44 7.71 -5.41
CA THR A 116 0.27 6.82 -5.38
C THR A 116 -1.02 7.60 -5.11
N LEU A 117 -2.16 7.03 -5.50
CA LEU A 117 -3.50 7.60 -5.39
C LEU A 117 -3.87 7.82 -3.93
N HIS A 118 -3.59 6.83 -3.09
CA HIS A 118 -3.91 6.88 -1.67
C HIS A 118 -3.03 7.88 -0.92
N ASP A 119 -1.74 7.99 -1.27
CA ASP A 119 -0.86 9.07 -0.80
C ASP A 119 -1.39 10.45 -1.19
N THR A 120 -1.90 10.58 -2.42
CA THR A 120 -2.45 11.85 -2.92
C THR A 120 -3.79 12.20 -2.27
N LEU A 121 -4.60 11.21 -1.96
CA LEU A 121 -5.88 11.39 -1.26
C LEU A 121 -5.72 11.64 0.24
N GLY A 122 -4.56 11.34 0.84
CA GLY A 122 -4.37 11.37 2.29
C GLY A 122 -5.25 10.34 3.00
N VAL A 123 -5.54 9.22 2.35
CA VAL A 123 -6.38 8.13 2.87
C VAL A 123 -5.54 6.87 2.86
N PRO A 124 -5.46 6.10 3.96
CA PRO A 124 -4.70 4.86 3.96
C PRO A 124 -5.30 3.85 2.96
N LEU A 125 -4.43 3.19 2.21
CA LEU A 125 -4.80 2.04 1.40
C LEU A 125 -4.55 0.77 2.19
N VAL A 126 -5.55 -0.09 2.25
CA VAL A 126 -5.45 -1.42 2.85
C VAL A 126 -5.62 -2.45 1.75
N SER A 127 -4.54 -3.11 1.38
CA SER A 127 -4.60 -4.20 0.40
C SER A 127 -4.59 -5.54 1.10
N HIS A 128 -5.61 -6.35 0.85
CA HIS A 128 -5.62 -7.74 1.27
C HIS A 128 -5.25 -8.64 0.11
N PHE A 129 -4.04 -9.17 0.20
CA PHE A 129 -3.41 -9.90 -0.87
C PHE A 129 -3.82 -11.36 -0.87
N VAL A 130 -4.25 -11.86 -2.03
CA VAL A 130 -4.44 -13.30 -2.28
C VAL A 130 -3.28 -13.92 -3.06
N ASP A 131 -2.37 -13.08 -3.53
CA ASP A 131 -1.10 -13.43 -4.17
C ASP A 131 0.06 -12.71 -3.49
N PRO A 132 1.30 -13.20 -3.62
CA PRO A 132 2.47 -12.51 -3.12
C PRO A 132 2.54 -11.03 -3.51
N VAL A 133 2.65 -10.14 -2.51
CA VAL A 133 2.72 -8.68 -2.72
C VAL A 133 3.66 -8.29 -3.88
N PRO A 134 4.91 -8.79 -3.92
CA PRO A 134 5.86 -8.44 -4.97
C PRO A 134 5.42 -8.89 -6.36
N SER A 135 4.71 -10.01 -6.46
CA SER A 135 4.23 -10.54 -7.74
C SER A 135 3.11 -9.70 -8.34
N CYS A 136 2.27 -9.07 -7.51
CA CYS A 136 1.18 -8.19 -7.96
C CYS A 136 1.71 -6.91 -8.63
N ILE A 137 2.88 -6.43 -8.22
CA ILE A 137 3.48 -5.18 -8.72
C ILE A 137 4.76 -5.39 -9.52
N ARG A 138 5.07 -6.63 -9.92
CA ARG A 138 6.31 -7.00 -10.63
C ARG A 138 6.53 -6.27 -11.96
N HIS A 139 5.47 -5.72 -12.54
CA HIS A 139 5.52 -4.99 -13.82
C HIS A 139 6.09 -3.57 -13.66
N LEU A 140 6.28 -3.08 -12.43
CA LEU A 140 6.84 -1.77 -12.17
C LEU A 140 8.37 -1.76 -12.37
N PRO A 141 8.94 -0.66 -12.90
CA PRO A 141 10.39 -0.48 -12.93
C PRO A 141 11.00 -0.56 -11.52
N PRO A 142 12.25 -1.04 -11.34
CA PRO A 142 12.83 -1.29 -10.02
C PRO A 142 12.72 -0.10 -9.03
N PRO A 143 13.02 1.15 -9.42
CA PRO A 143 12.90 2.28 -8.49
C PRO A 143 11.46 2.49 -8.00
N LEU A 144 10.48 2.42 -8.91
CA LEU A 144 9.07 2.58 -8.58
C LEU A 144 8.53 1.39 -7.79
N PHE A 145 9.01 0.18 -8.08
CA PHE A 145 8.67 -1.04 -7.34
C PHE A 145 9.04 -0.92 -5.86
N LEU A 146 10.30 -0.55 -5.56
CA LEU A 146 10.74 -0.38 -4.18
C LEU A 146 10.06 0.82 -3.52
N GLN A 147 9.97 1.96 -4.21
CA GLN A 147 9.27 3.14 -3.70
C GLN A 147 7.82 2.80 -3.29
N THR A 148 7.10 2.05 -4.12
CA THR A 148 5.72 1.64 -3.84
C THR A 148 5.66 0.75 -2.60
N LEU A 149 6.53 -0.27 -2.49
CA LEU A 149 6.59 -1.13 -1.31
C LEU A 149 6.90 -0.36 -0.01
N MET A 150 7.72 0.68 -0.11
CA MET A 150 8.12 1.51 1.04
C MET A 150 7.07 2.54 1.47
N SER A 151 5.92 2.63 0.79
CA SER A 151 4.82 3.54 1.20
C SER A 151 4.28 3.15 2.58
N GLU A 152 4.30 4.09 3.55
CA GLU A 152 3.75 3.87 4.90
C GLU A 152 2.24 4.09 4.99
N SER A 153 1.63 4.84 4.08
CA SER A 153 0.17 4.96 4.00
C SER A 153 -0.48 3.69 3.43
N TRP A 154 0.34 2.74 2.95
CA TRP A 154 -0.09 1.48 2.41
C TRP A 154 0.09 0.31 3.39
N ILE A 155 -1.04 -0.19 3.89
CA ILE A 155 -1.13 -1.36 4.76
C ILE A 155 -1.27 -2.62 3.89
N LYS A 156 -0.29 -3.51 3.99
CA LYS A 156 -0.18 -4.74 3.20
C LYS A 156 -0.61 -5.91 4.07
N LEU A 157 -1.85 -6.34 3.92
CA LEU A 157 -2.38 -7.50 4.61
C LEU A 157 -2.10 -8.74 3.77
N VAL A 158 -1.12 -9.53 4.20
CA VAL A 158 -0.70 -10.75 3.51
C VAL A 158 -1.35 -11.96 4.16
N PHE A 159 -1.81 -12.91 3.34
CA PHE A 159 -2.48 -14.12 3.83
C PHE A 159 -1.53 -15.21 4.36
N ASP A 160 -0.23 -15.00 4.18
CA ASP A 160 0.84 -15.94 4.48
C ASP A 160 1.84 -15.31 5.45
N GLN A 161 2.02 -15.94 6.62
CA GLN A 161 2.92 -15.44 7.65
C GLN A 161 4.39 -15.47 7.24
N ALA A 162 4.85 -16.48 6.49
CA ALA A 162 6.23 -16.54 6.05
C ALA A 162 6.57 -15.36 5.15
N GLN A 163 5.68 -15.02 4.22
CA GLN A 163 5.80 -13.81 3.42
C GLN A 163 5.78 -12.53 4.26
N MET A 164 4.92 -12.44 5.28
CA MET A 164 4.90 -11.31 6.20
C MET A 164 6.29 -11.10 6.83
N TYR A 165 6.84 -12.16 7.43
CA TYR A 165 8.14 -12.10 8.11
C TYR A 165 9.25 -11.76 7.14
N GLU A 166 9.25 -12.33 5.93
CA GLU A 166 10.25 -12.07 4.91
C GLU A 166 10.24 -10.60 4.47
N LEU A 167 9.07 -10.04 4.15
CA LEU A 167 8.95 -8.63 3.78
C LEU A 167 9.37 -7.70 4.93
N GLN A 168 9.00 -8.04 6.17
CA GLN A 168 9.44 -7.29 7.36
C GLN A 168 10.97 -7.35 7.55
N GLN A 169 11.60 -8.49 7.31
CA GLN A 169 13.06 -8.64 7.36
C GLN A 169 13.77 -7.80 6.29
N PHE A 170 13.13 -7.61 5.13
CA PHE A 170 13.64 -6.73 4.09
C PHE A 170 13.39 -5.23 4.36
N GLY A 171 12.79 -4.90 5.50
CA GLY A 171 12.53 -3.52 5.92
C GLY A 171 11.27 -2.90 5.29
N ILE A 172 10.36 -3.72 4.74
CA ILE A 172 9.11 -3.22 4.15
C ILE A 172 8.13 -2.84 5.27
N PRO A 173 7.63 -1.59 5.31
CA PRO A 173 6.73 -1.13 6.36
C PRO A 173 5.29 -1.63 6.17
N ASN A 174 4.56 -1.68 7.29
CA ASN A 174 3.11 -1.92 7.36
C ASN A 174 2.65 -3.23 6.69
N VAL A 175 3.47 -4.28 6.81
CA VAL A 175 3.13 -5.65 6.41
C VAL A 175 2.56 -6.38 7.61
N LEU A 176 1.32 -6.88 7.51
CA LEU A 176 0.63 -7.59 8.58
C LEU A 176 0.01 -8.89 8.05
N HIS A 177 -0.07 -9.89 8.90
CA HIS A 177 -0.74 -11.13 8.57
C HIS A 177 -2.27 -11.00 8.72
N MET A 178 -3.00 -11.40 7.69
CA MET A 178 -4.45 -11.59 7.74
C MET A 178 -4.85 -12.71 6.79
N GLY A 179 -5.24 -13.86 7.34
CA GLY A 179 -5.70 -14.99 6.54
C GLY A 179 -6.93 -14.68 5.69
N MET A 180 -7.10 -15.44 4.62
CA MET A 180 -8.26 -15.34 3.74
C MET A 180 -9.59 -15.63 4.47
N ALA A 181 -10.70 -15.45 3.78
CA ALA A 181 -12.04 -15.66 4.31
C ALA A 181 -13.03 -16.07 3.21
N ALA A 182 -14.17 -16.61 3.62
CA ALA A 182 -15.29 -16.85 2.74
C ALA A 182 -16.08 -15.54 2.49
N ARG A 183 -16.78 -15.48 1.35
CA ARG A 183 -17.65 -14.35 1.02
C ARG A 183 -18.83 -14.27 1.99
N ASP A 184 -19.31 -13.06 2.24
CA ASP A 184 -20.55 -12.86 2.97
C ASP A 184 -21.74 -13.18 2.06
N LEU A 185 -22.23 -14.43 2.14
CA LEU A 185 -23.37 -14.97 1.39
C LEU A 185 -24.36 -15.65 2.34
N GLU A 186 -25.58 -15.89 1.86
CA GLU A 186 -26.53 -16.76 2.54
C GLU A 186 -26.23 -18.22 2.22
N TYR A 187 -25.42 -18.85 3.07
CA TYR A 187 -25.07 -20.27 2.93
C TYR A 187 -26.19 -21.18 3.43
N ASP A 188 -26.43 -22.26 2.69
CA ASP A 188 -27.33 -23.33 3.13
C ASP A 188 -26.70 -24.10 4.32
N THR A 189 -27.40 -24.09 5.45
CA THR A 189 -26.98 -24.75 6.70
C THR A 189 -27.83 -25.98 7.02
N SER A 190 -28.70 -26.40 6.10
CA SER A 190 -29.45 -27.64 6.22
C SER A 190 -28.51 -28.86 6.21
N PRO A 191 -28.94 -30.00 6.80
CA PRO A 191 -28.17 -31.23 6.78
C PRO A 191 -27.68 -31.58 5.37
N LEU A 192 -26.44 -32.08 5.28
CA LEU A 192 -25.86 -32.44 3.99
C LEU A 192 -26.67 -33.54 3.30
N PRO A 193 -26.92 -33.42 1.98
CA PRO A 193 -27.56 -34.47 1.21
C PRO A 193 -26.66 -35.71 1.11
N GLU A 194 -27.23 -36.81 0.62
CA GLU A 194 -26.41 -37.93 0.15
C GLU A 194 -25.55 -37.48 -1.05
N PRO A 195 -24.33 -38.01 -1.19
CA PRO A 195 -23.45 -37.59 -2.28
C PRO A 195 -24.07 -37.82 -3.66
N GLU A 196 -23.96 -36.83 -4.54
CA GLU A 196 -24.34 -36.96 -5.95
C GLU A 196 -23.08 -37.11 -6.79
N GLY A 197 -22.87 -38.29 -7.39
CA GLY A 197 -21.67 -38.58 -8.17
C GLY A 197 -20.56 -39.21 -7.33
N ALA A 198 -19.31 -38.84 -7.59
CA ALA A 198 -18.19 -39.42 -6.87
C ALA A 198 -18.14 -38.86 -5.42
N PRO A 199 -17.96 -39.70 -4.39
CA PRO A 199 -17.93 -39.24 -3.01
C PRO A 199 -16.72 -38.36 -2.70
N ILE A 200 -15.65 -38.43 -3.50
CA ILE A 200 -14.43 -37.63 -3.32
C ILE A 200 -14.27 -36.72 -4.53
N SER A 201 -14.10 -35.43 -4.29
CA SER A 201 -13.98 -34.44 -5.35
C SER A 201 -12.81 -33.48 -5.15
N PHE A 202 -12.17 -33.12 -6.26
CA PHE A 202 -11.23 -32.01 -6.35
C PHE A 202 -11.74 -31.03 -7.41
N VAL A 203 -11.82 -29.75 -7.05
CA VAL A 203 -12.22 -28.67 -7.96
C VAL A 203 -11.04 -27.73 -8.20
N GLY A 204 -10.44 -27.79 -9.39
CA GLY A 204 -9.37 -26.91 -9.84
C GLY A 204 -8.77 -27.35 -11.18
N ALA A 205 -8.40 -26.38 -12.03
CA ALA A 205 -7.75 -26.66 -13.31
C ALA A 205 -6.31 -27.20 -13.16
N GLN A 206 -5.83 -27.95 -14.15
CA GLN A 206 -4.43 -28.40 -14.24
C GLN A 206 -3.49 -27.20 -14.31
N HIS A 207 -2.30 -27.29 -13.70
CA HIS A 207 -1.58 -26.09 -13.27
C HIS A 207 -0.96 -25.26 -14.37
N ASN A 208 -0.53 -25.88 -15.48
CA ASN A 208 0.03 -25.14 -16.62
C ASN A 208 -0.98 -24.12 -17.17
N SER A 209 -2.24 -24.24 -16.78
CA SER A 209 -3.25 -23.25 -17.10
C SER A 209 -3.10 -21.87 -16.49
N TYR A 210 -2.43 -21.77 -15.34
CA TYR A 210 -2.34 -20.52 -14.59
C TYR A 210 -1.10 -19.70 -14.97
N PHE A 211 0.03 -20.36 -15.22
CA PHE A 211 1.31 -19.69 -15.49
C PHE A 211 1.69 -19.63 -16.97
N PHE A 212 1.15 -20.53 -17.79
CA PHE A 212 1.44 -20.58 -19.22
C PHE A 212 0.14 -20.66 -20.03
N PRO A 213 -0.64 -19.57 -20.10
CA PRO A 213 -1.87 -19.57 -20.87
C PRO A 213 -1.61 -19.80 -22.37
N ASN A 214 -0.47 -19.33 -22.91
CA ASN A 214 -0.09 -19.42 -24.33
C ASN A 214 1.42 -19.24 -24.65
N HIS A 215 2.33 -19.18 -23.67
CA HIS A 215 3.76 -18.90 -23.92
C HIS A 215 4.64 -19.82 -23.08
N ALA A 216 5.73 -20.33 -23.66
CA ALA A 216 6.81 -20.94 -22.90
C ALA A 216 7.46 -19.88 -21.97
N PRO A 217 8.00 -20.25 -20.80
CA PRO A 217 8.79 -19.33 -20.00
C PRO A 217 9.91 -18.73 -20.87
N ARG A 218 10.19 -17.43 -20.72
CA ARG A 218 11.26 -16.78 -21.49
C ARG A 218 12.59 -17.50 -21.20
N ALA A 219 13.36 -17.78 -22.25
CA ALA A 219 14.57 -18.59 -22.17
C ALA A 219 15.67 -18.00 -21.25
N ASP A 220 15.62 -16.70 -20.97
CA ASP A 220 16.50 -15.98 -20.06
C ASP A 220 16.22 -16.27 -18.57
N THR A 221 15.05 -16.81 -18.21
CA THR A 221 14.69 -17.22 -16.84
C THR A 221 15.13 -18.64 -16.47
N GLN A 222 15.76 -19.37 -17.39
CA GLN A 222 16.28 -20.72 -17.14
C GLN A 222 17.62 -20.66 -16.40
N LEU A 223 17.57 -20.34 -15.12
CA LEU A 223 18.72 -20.41 -14.22
C LEU A 223 19.19 -21.88 -14.06
N PRO A 224 20.51 -22.18 -14.11
CA PRO A 224 21.04 -23.53 -13.91
C PRO A 224 20.54 -24.23 -12.63
N GLY A 225 20.20 -23.47 -11.59
CA GLY A 225 19.63 -23.98 -10.34
C GLY A 225 18.22 -24.57 -10.47
N VAL A 226 17.44 -24.14 -11.46
CA VAL A 226 16.06 -24.61 -11.70
C VAL A 226 16.03 -26.06 -12.20
N LEU A 227 16.90 -26.41 -13.13
CA LEU A 227 16.92 -27.75 -13.75
C LEU A 227 17.43 -28.81 -12.77
N ALA A 228 18.49 -28.50 -12.02
CA ALA A 228 19.00 -29.37 -10.95
C ALA A 228 17.97 -29.59 -9.83
N PHE A 229 17.01 -28.67 -9.71
CA PHE A 229 16.00 -28.66 -8.67
C PHE A 229 14.71 -29.38 -9.08
N GLY A 230 14.24 -29.22 -10.32
CA GLY A 230 13.13 -30.03 -10.85
C GLY A 230 13.39 -31.53 -10.66
N TYR A 231 14.65 -31.94 -10.84
CA TYR A 231 15.11 -33.30 -10.54
C TYR A 231 15.00 -33.70 -9.05
N ARG A 232 15.21 -32.77 -8.10
CA ARG A 232 15.05 -33.04 -6.65
C ARG A 232 13.60 -33.04 -6.20
N ALA A 233 12.75 -32.17 -6.76
CA ALA A 233 11.32 -32.11 -6.45
C ALA A 233 10.56 -33.38 -6.91
N ASP A 234 11.07 -34.06 -7.93
CA ASP A 234 10.58 -35.38 -8.37
C ASP A 234 11.03 -36.54 -7.46
N SER A 235 11.91 -36.30 -6.48
CA SER A 235 12.34 -37.34 -5.55
C SER A 235 11.22 -37.70 -4.56
N PRO A 236 10.86 -38.99 -4.43
CA PRO A 236 9.83 -39.43 -3.49
C PRO A 236 10.21 -39.21 -2.02
N ASP A 237 11.50 -39.06 -1.71
CA ASP A 237 12.01 -38.87 -0.34
C ASP A 237 12.05 -37.39 0.08
N THR A 238 11.70 -36.46 -0.82
CA THR A 238 11.81 -35.02 -0.56
C THR A 238 10.43 -34.41 -0.32
N THR A 239 10.18 -33.93 0.90
CA THR A 239 8.89 -33.33 1.26
C THR A 239 8.80 -31.88 0.78
N PHE A 240 7.59 -31.32 0.62
CA PHE A 240 7.42 -29.88 0.30
C PHE A 240 8.32 -28.98 1.18
N PHE A 241 8.41 -29.28 2.47
CA PHE A 241 9.21 -28.52 3.42
C PHE A 241 10.72 -28.59 3.13
N ASP A 242 11.26 -29.77 2.79
CA ASP A 242 12.70 -29.95 2.50
C ASP A 242 13.12 -29.16 1.27
N VAL A 243 12.20 -29.07 0.31
CA VAL A 243 12.44 -28.37 -0.93
C VAL A 243 12.36 -26.85 -0.69
N HIS A 244 11.27 -26.38 -0.08
CA HIS A 244 10.84 -24.98 0.05
C HIS A 244 11.84 -24.03 0.73
N TYR A 245 12.65 -24.52 1.67
CA TYR A 245 13.63 -23.69 2.39
C TYR A 245 15.02 -23.62 1.71
N ASN A 246 15.21 -24.23 0.54
CA ASN A 246 16.46 -24.18 -0.23
C ASN A 246 16.52 -22.99 -1.23
N VAL A 247 15.53 -22.08 -1.19
CA VAL A 247 15.40 -20.92 -2.10
C VAL A 247 16.56 -19.92 -1.94
N TYR A 248 17.22 -19.88 -0.79
CA TYR A 248 18.36 -18.99 -0.51
C TYR A 248 19.60 -19.23 -1.42
N GLY A 249 19.61 -20.29 -2.23
CA GLY A 249 20.64 -20.55 -3.23
C GLY A 249 20.34 -20.05 -4.65
N MET A 250 19.19 -19.39 -4.91
CA MET A 250 18.76 -19.05 -6.28
C MET A 250 19.03 -17.60 -6.69
N ALA A 251 18.85 -16.66 -5.78
CA ALA A 251 19.18 -15.25 -5.95
C ALA A 251 19.60 -14.66 -4.59
N GLU A 252 20.49 -13.68 -4.60
CA GLU A 252 20.93 -13.02 -3.37
C GLU A 252 19.74 -12.24 -2.77
N PRO A 253 19.29 -12.54 -1.52
CA PRO A 253 18.18 -11.82 -0.91
C PRO A 253 18.59 -10.36 -0.61
N PRO A 254 17.66 -9.39 -0.74
CA PRO A 254 17.93 -8.00 -0.42
C PRO A 254 18.16 -7.83 1.08
N ARG A 255 19.01 -6.87 1.45
CA ARG A 255 19.21 -6.47 2.85
C ARG A 255 18.60 -5.10 3.09
N ALA A 256 18.08 -4.87 4.29
CA ALA A 256 17.52 -3.57 4.67
C ALA A 256 18.51 -2.40 4.46
N GLY A 257 19.81 -2.65 4.68
CA GLY A 257 20.89 -1.67 4.49
C GLY A 257 21.50 -1.59 3.09
N ASP A 258 20.99 -2.33 2.10
CA ASP A 258 21.44 -2.18 0.71
C ASP A 258 20.99 -0.81 0.17
N PRO A 259 21.78 -0.13 -0.69
CA PRO A 259 21.34 1.07 -1.41
C PRO A 259 20.04 0.81 -2.17
N ASN A 260 19.12 1.80 -2.23
CA ASN A 260 17.76 1.59 -2.75
C ASN A 260 17.72 0.97 -4.16
N GLU A 261 18.58 1.41 -5.08
CA GLU A 261 18.62 0.84 -6.45
C GLU A 261 19.06 -0.63 -6.45
N VAL A 262 20.09 -0.96 -5.67
CA VAL A 262 20.59 -2.33 -5.51
C VAL A 262 19.53 -3.20 -4.82
N ARG A 263 18.90 -2.67 -3.78
CA ARG A 263 17.86 -3.34 -3.01
C ARG A 263 16.65 -3.62 -3.90
N ALA A 264 16.23 -2.67 -4.72
CA ALA A 264 15.14 -2.82 -5.68
C ALA A 264 15.41 -3.94 -6.69
N ALA A 265 16.58 -3.94 -7.32
CA ALA A 265 16.97 -4.94 -8.30
C ALA A 265 17.08 -6.35 -7.68
N LYS A 266 17.75 -6.48 -6.52
CA LYS A 266 17.84 -7.75 -5.78
C LYS A 266 16.46 -8.26 -5.38
N MET A 267 15.59 -7.39 -4.90
CA MET A 267 14.26 -7.75 -4.45
C MET A 267 13.39 -8.27 -5.60
N GLN A 268 13.40 -7.61 -6.75
CA GLN A 268 12.69 -8.09 -7.93
C GLN A 268 13.23 -9.45 -8.39
N ALA A 269 14.55 -9.58 -8.57
CA ALA A 269 15.17 -10.84 -8.98
C ALA A 269 14.88 -11.99 -8.00
N TYR A 270 14.95 -11.71 -6.70
CA TYR A 270 14.65 -12.69 -5.65
C TYR A 270 13.19 -13.15 -5.70
N PHE A 271 12.24 -12.23 -5.78
CA PHE A 271 10.82 -12.59 -5.82
C PHE A 271 10.40 -13.23 -7.15
N GLU A 272 11.02 -12.87 -8.27
CA GLU A 272 10.80 -13.55 -9.56
C GLU A 272 11.30 -15.00 -9.51
N ALA A 273 12.52 -15.22 -9.01
CA ALA A 273 13.06 -16.56 -8.84
C ALA A 273 12.17 -17.39 -7.90
N LYS A 274 11.73 -16.80 -6.79
CA LYS A 274 10.85 -17.44 -5.81
C LYS A 274 9.45 -17.75 -6.36
N ALA A 275 8.87 -16.84 -7.15
CA ALA A 275 7.58 -17.07 -7.80
C ALA A 275 7.67 -18.24 -8.78
N PHE A 276 8.69 -18.24 -9.64
CA PHE A 276 8.92 -19.31 -10.61
C PHE A 276 9.18 -20.67 -9.94
N TYR A 277 9.99 -20.67 -8.90
CA TYR A 277 10.24 -21.81 -8.03
C TYR A 277 8.95 -22.40 -7.44
N SER A 278 8.13 -21.53 -6.85
CA SER A 278 6.86 -21.90 -6.21
C SER A 278 5.89 -22.50 -7.22
N SER A 279 5.84 -21.96 -8.45
CA SER A 279 5.06 -22.51 -9.56
C SER A 279 5.52 -23.92 -9.93
N MET A 280 6.82 -24.15 -10.09
CA MET A 280 7.36 -25.46 -10.46
C MET A 280 7.10 -26.53 -9.40
N LEU A 281 7.35 -26.21 -8.13
CA LEU A 281 7.03 -27.09 -7.01
C LEU A 281 5.57 -27.53 -7.02
N TRP A 282 4.70 -26.55 -7.22
CA TRP A 282 3.27 -26.75 -7.19
C TRP A 282 2.76 -27.58 -8.37
N MET A 283 3.31 -27.36 -9.58
CA MET A 283 3.05 -28.21 -10.75
C MET A 283 3.32 -29.67 -10.43
N THR A 284 4.53 -29.94 -9.91
CA THR A 284 4.98 -31.30 -9.65
C THR A 284 4.15 -31.95 -8.55
N GLN A 285 3.92 -31.27 -7.43
CA GLN A 285 3.28 -31.91 -6.29
C GLN A 285 1.77 -32.08 -6.45
N ARG A 286 1.03 -31.03 -6.81
CA ARG A 286 -0.43 -31.14 -6.88
C ARG A 286 -0.85 -32.15 -7.93
N ASP A 287 -0.27 -32.07 -9.12
CA ASP A 287 -0.65 -32.97 -10.20
C ASP A 287 -0.24 -34.41 -9.85
N ARG A 288 0.87 -34.63 -9.13
CA ARG A 288 1.26 -35.93 -8.55
C ARG A 288 0.21 -36.50 -7.60
N PHE A 289 -0.31 -35.73 -6.65
CA PHE A 289 -1.39 -36.17 -5.76
C PHE A 289 -2.68 -36.55 -6.52
N ILE A 290 -3.08 -35.74 -7.50
CA ILE A 290 -4.28 -35.97 -8.30
C ILE A 290 -4.15 -37.25 -9.13
N ILE A 291 -3.02 -37.43 -9.83
CA ILE A 291 -2.71 -38.64 -10.60
C ILE A 291 -2.69 -39.86 -9.67
N PHE A 292 -2.01 -39.75 -8.53
CA PHE A 292 -1.91 -40.81 -7.54
C PHE A 292 -3.31 -41.24 -7.07
N LEU A 293 -4.16 -40.30 -6.65
CA LEU A 293 -5.50 -40.62 -6.19
C LEU A 293 -6.38 -41.21 -7.29
N LYS A 294 -6.34 -40.64 -8.50
CA LYS A 294 -7.15 -41.16 -9.61
C LYS A 294 -6.80 -42.60 -9.95
N ARG A 295 -5.52 -42.98 -9.87
CA ARG A 295 -5.07 -44.38 -10.06
C ARG A 295 -5.55 -45.33 -8.96
N HIS A 296 -5.64 -44.88 -7.72
CA HIS A 296 -5.97 -45.75 -6.57
C HIS A 296 -7.47 -45.80 -6.24
N LEU A 297 -8.22 -44.74 -6.55
CA LEU A 297 -9.64 -44.59 -6.23
C LEU A 297 -10.57 -44.71 -7.44
N GLY A 298 -10.05 -44.60 -8.67
CA GLY A 298 -10.83 -44.78 -9.89
C GLY A 298 -12.03 -43.85 -9.96
N ASP A 299 -13.24 -44.42 -10.04
CA ASP A 299 -14.49 -43.69 -10.17
C ASP A 299 -15.00 -43.09 -8.84
N LEU A 300 -14.40 -43.46 -7.71
CA LEU A 300 -14.71 -42.84 -6.41
C LEU A 300 -14.14 -41.43 -6.27
N PHE A 301 -13.23 -41.04 -7.16
CA PHE A 301 -12.60 -39.72 -7.17
C PHE A 301 -12.85 -39.00 -8.50
N GLU A 302 -13.46 -37.82 -8.43
CA GLU A 302 -13.69 -36.96 -9.59
C GLU A 302 -12.93 -35.64 -9.53
N ILE A 303 -12.67 -35.11 -10.72
CA ILE A 303 -11.91 -33.89 -10.94
C ILE A 303 -12.80 -32.93 -11.73
N HIS A 304 -13.02 -31.73 -11.22
CA HIS A 304 -13.63 -30.62 -11.96
C HIS A 304 -12.56 -29.58 -12.30
N GLY A 305 -12.41 -29.27 -13.58
CA GLY A 305 -11.47 -28.25 -14.05
C GLY A 305 -10.77 -28.65 -15.34
N ASP A 306 -10.11 -27.66 -15.94
CA ASP A 306 -9.61 -27.79 -17.31
C ASP A 306 -8.24 -28.49 -17.39
N ARG A 307 -7.94 -29.00 -18.59
CA ARG A 307 -6.63 -29.53 -19.03
C ARG A 307 -6.11 -30.81 -18.37
N TRP A 308 -6.86 -31.44 -17.46
CA TRP A 308 -6.45 -32.75 -16.90
C TRP A 308 -6.50 -33.88 -17.95
N ASP A 309 -7.44 -33.80 -18.87
CA ASP A 309 -7.63 -34.70 -20.01
C ASP A 309 -6.51 -34.54 -21.06
N THR A 310 -6.11 -33.31 -21.36
CA THR A 310 -5.09 -33.02 -22.38
C THR A 310 -3.68 -33.21 -21.85
N ALA A 311 -3.40 -32.80 -20.60
CA ALA A 311 -2.07 -32.91 -20.00
C ALA A 311 -1.74 -34.35 -19.55
N TYR A 312 -2.70 -35.06 -18.97
CA TYR A 312 -2.46 -36.37 -18.32
C TYR A 312 -3.41 -37.49 -18.77
N ARG A 313 -4.34 -37.22 -19.69
CA ARG A 313 -5.39 -38.17 -20.10
C ARG A 313 -6.25 -38.65 -18.93
N LEU A 314 -6.42 -37.81 -17.91
CA LEU A 314 -7.30 -38.10 -16.78
C LEU A 314 -8.73 -37.64 -17.11
N PRO A 315 -9.76 -38.48 -16.86
CA PRO A 315 -11.14 -38.03 -16.96
C PRO A 315 -11.43 -36.87 -16.00
N CYS A 316 -11.89 -35.75 -16.55
CA CYS A 316 -12.31 -34.59 -15.78
C CYS A 316 -13.65 -34.05 -16.28
N ARG A 317 -14.35 -33.35 -15.40
CA ARG A 317 -15.58 -32.63 -15.68
C ARG A 317 -15.27 -31.15 -15.95
N PRO A 318 -16.14 -30.42 -16.67
CA PRO A 318 -15.99 -28.99 -16.88
C PRO A 318 -15.86 -28.21 -15.57
N ALA A 319 -15.21 -27.05 -15.65
CA ALA A 319 -15.21 -26.07 -14.58
C ALA A 319 -16.64 -25.69 -14.17
N LEU A 320 -16.84 -25.45 -12.88
CA LEU A 320 -18.14 -25.12 -12.30
C LEU A 320 -18.30 -23.60 -12.15
N GLU A 321 -19.45 -23.09 -12.55
CA GLU A 321 -19.88 -21.72 -12.21
C GLU A 321 -20.07 -21.54 -10.71
N TYR A 322 -19.95 -20.31 -10.20
CA TYR A 322 -19.79 -20.04 -8.76
C TYR A 322 -20.90 -20.65 -7.87
N ASP A 323 -22.17 -20.57 -8.27
CA ASP A 323 -23.28 -21.13 -7.48
C ASP A 323 -23.27 -22.67 -7.51
N ALA A 324 -23.01 -23.25 -8.68
CA ALA A 324 -22.87 -24.70 -8.83
C ALA A 324 -21.63 -25.21 -8.08
N TYR A 325 -20.56 -24.43 -8.03
CA TYR A 325 -19.33 -24.67 -7.29
C TYR A 325 -19.58 -24.77 -5.78
N LEU A 326 -20.32 -23.83 -5.19
CA LEU A 326 -20.68 -23.90 -3.77
C LEU A 326 -21.64 -25.06 -3.47
N ALA A 327 -22.62 -25.30 -4.35
CA ALA A 327 -23.54 -26.42 -4.22
C ALA A 327 -22.82 -27.78 -4.31
N HIS A 328 -21.79 -27.87 -5.15
CA HIS A 328 -20.99 -29.08 -5.34
C HIS A 328 -20.30 -29.52 -4.05
N PHE A 329 -19.77 -28.58 -3.26
CA PHE A 329 -19.13 -28.91 -1.99
C PHE A 329 -20.07 -29.57 -0.96
N ARG A 330 -21.37 -29.35 -1.09
CA ARG A 330 -22.40 -30.00 -0.26
C ARG A 330 -22.74 -31.41 -0.76
N ARG A 331 -22.49 -31.69 -2.03
CA ARG A 331 -22.82 -32.94 -2.72
C ARG A 331 -21.65 -33.92 -2.81
N SER A 332 -20.44 -33.48 -2.46
CA SER A 332 -19.29 -34.37 -2.28
C SER A 332 -19.10 -34.70 -0.80
N LEU A 333 -18.87 -35.98 -0.49
CA LEU A 333 -18.58 -36.42 0.88
C LEU A 333 -17.23 -35.88 1.37
N ILE A 334 -16.22 -35.87 0.50
CA ILE A 334 -14.87 -35.40 0.79
C ILE A 334 -14.47 -34.37 -0.26
N ASN A 335 -14.20 -33.14 0.18
CA ASN A 335 -13.71 -32.05 -0.67
C ASN A 335 -12.20 -31.90 -0.47
N LEU A 336 -11.44 -32.28 -1.48
CA LEU A 336 -9.99 -32.19 -1.47
C LEU A 336 -9.53 -30.78 -1.78
N ASN A 337 -8.64 -30.25 -0.95
CA ASN A 337 -7.97 -29.00 -1.22
C ASN A 337 -6.45 -29.15 -1.14
N PHE A 338 -5.78 -28.79 -2.22
CA PHE A 338 -4.34 -28.59 -2.24
C PHE A 338 -4.08 -27.08 -2.09
N ILE A 339 -3.05 -26.69 -1.34
CA ILE A 339 -2.78 -25.28 -1.02
C ILE A 339 -1.66 -24.73 -1.90
N SER A 340 -1.97 -23.69 -2.69
CA SER A 340 -1.16 -23.15 -3.78
C SER A 340 0.32 -22.92 -3.46
N GLY A 341 1.20 -23.06 -4.46
CA GLY A 341 2.65 -22.89 -4.28
C GLY A 341 3.07 -21.50 -3.80
N ASN A 342 2.25 -20.50 -4.09
CA ASN A 342 2.45 -19.12 -3.61
C ASN A 342 2.10 -18.93 -2.12
N ALA A 343 1.59 -19.97 -1.45
CA ALA A 343 1.34 -20.05 -0.02
C ALA A 343 2.38 -21.02 0.60
N GLU A 344 3.23 -20.51 1.47
CA GLU A 344 4.26 -21.26 2.19
C GLU A 344 3.69 -21.85 3.47
N THR A 345 3.05 -20.99 4.26
CA THR A 345 2.48 -21.31 5.56
C THR A 345 0.97 -21.07 5.60
N GLY A 346 0.47 -20.18 4.74
CA GLY A 346 -0.91 -19.70 4.73
C GLY A 346 -1.92 -20.66 4.10
N LEU A 347 -3.20 -20.26 4.13
CA LEU A 347 -4.33 -20.99 3.55
C LEU A 347 -4.91 -20.25 2.35
N ASN A 348 -5.29 -20.99 1.30
CA ASN A 348 -6.01 -20.44 0.16
C ASN A 348 -7.53 -20.33 0.43
N LEU A 349 -8.24 -19.59 -0.44
CA LEU A 349 -9.69 -19.33 -0.35
C LEU A 349 -10.51 -20.62 -0.16
N ARG A 350 -10.13 -21.71 -0.84
CA ARG A 350 -10.90 -22.96 -0.85
C ARG A 350 -11.06 -23.58 0.54
N CYS A 351 -10.14 -23.34 1.48
CA CYS A 351 -10.30 -23.78 2.86
C CYS A 351 -11.56 -23.17 3.50
N PHE A 352 -11.82 -21.90 3.21
CA PHE A 352 -12.95 -21.15 3.75
C PHE A 352 -14.22 -21.37 2.92
N GLU A 353 -14.11 -21.50 1.59
CA GLU A 353 -15.29 -21.73 0.75
C GLU A 353 -15.94 -23.09 0.96
N VAL A 354 -15.14 -24.16 1.05
CA VAL A 354 -15.65 -25.52 1.33
C VAL A 354 -16.36 -25.55 2.68
N THR A 355 -15.72 -25.01 3.72
CA THR A 355 -16.28 -25.02 5.07
C THR A 355 -17.51 -24.12 5.17
N ALA A 356 -17.53 -22.93 4.55
CA ALA A 356 -18.70 -22.06 4.52
C ALA A 356 -19.91 -22.71 3.83
N ALA A 357 -19.68 -23.42 2.71
CA ALA A 357 -20.72 -24.19 2.01
C ALA A 357 -21.25 -25.37 2.85
N GLY A 358 -20.53 -25.76 3.90
CA GLY A 358 -20.87 -26.88 4.77
C GLY A 358 -20.28 -28.20 4.32
N GLY A 359 -19.34 -28.21 3.37
CA GLY A 359 -18.66 -29.41 2.91
C GLY A 359 -17.56 -29.86 3.88
N PHE A 360 -17.28 -31.17 3.90
CA PHE A 360 -16.14 -31.72 4.64
C PHE A 360 -14.84 -31.39 3.90
N LEU A 361 -13.98 -30.59 4.54
CA LEU A 361 -12.66 -30.21 4.03
C LEU A 361 -11.60 -31.22 4.46
N LEU A 362 -10.95 -31.86 3.48
CA LEU A 362 -9.69 -32.60 3.67
C LEU A 362 -8.60 -31.89 2.87
N CYS A 363 -7.70 -31.17 3.54
CA CYS A 363 -6.73 -30.30 2.88
C CYS A 363 -5.28 -30.70 3.10
N GLN A 364 -4.39 -30.29 2.20
CA GLN A 364 -2.96 -30.43 2.43
C GLN A 364 -2.57 -29.66 3.71
N HIS A 365 -1.77 -30.28 4.58
CA HIS A 365 -1.40 -29.69 5.86
C HIS A 365 -0.51 -28.46 5.67
N ARG A 366 -0.80 -27.39 6.41
CA ARG A 366 0.00 -26.17 6.48
C ARG A 366 0.19 -25.70 7.92
N PRO A 367 1.32 -25.07 8.25
CA PRO A 367 1.61 -24.57 9.59
C PRO A 367 0.53 -23.67 10.19
N GLU A 368 -0.14 -22.84 9.39
CA GLU A 368 -1.17 -21.92 9.88
C GLU A 368 -2.57 -22.55 9.99
N LEU A 369 -2.79 -23.76 9.48
CA LEU A 369 -4.10 -24.42 9.53
C LEU A 369 -4.70 -24.48 10.94
N PRO A 370 -3.95 -24.83 12.00
CA PRO A 370 -4.45 -24.85 13.38
C PRO A 370 -4.84 -23.48 13.96
N GLU A 371 -4.44 -22.37 13.32
CA GLU A 371 -4.86 -21.02 13.76
C GLU A 371 -6.30 -20.71 13.33
N PHE A 372 -6.74 -21.31 12.22
CA PHE A 372 -8.09 -21.11 11.67
C PHE A 372 -9.05 -22.23 12.06
N PHE A 373 -8.59 -23.48 12.09
CA PHE A 373 -9.45 -24.64 12.31
C PHE A 373 -8.85 -25.64 13.29
N GLU A 374 -9.69 -26.26 14.11
CA GLU A 374 -9.30 -27.43 14.91
C GLU A 374 -9.26 -28.70 14.04
N ILE A 375 -8.06 -29.16 13.71
CA ILE A 375 -7.83 -30.34 12.86
C ILE A 375 -8.42 -31.59 13.53
N GLY A 376 -9.16 -32.38 12.75
CA GLY A 376 -9.90 -33.56 13.20
C GLY A 376 -11.30 -33.25 13.75
N ARG A 377 -11.63 -31.97 13.98
CA ARG A 377 -12.96 -31.54 14.46
C ARG A 377 -13.70 -30.62 13.50
N GLU A 378 -13.01 -29.65 12.89
CA GLU A 378 -13.59 -28.61 12.02
C GLU A 378 -13.14 -28.75 10.56
N CYS A 379 -11.98 -29.36 10.34
CA CYS A 379 -11.49 -29.86 9.06
C CYS A 379 -10.57 -31.06 9.34
N ASP A 380 -10.03 -31.71 8.33
CA ASP A 380 -8.89 -32.61 8.49
C ASP A 380 -7.80 -32.28 7.45
N SER A 381 -6.58 -32.77 7.67
CA SER A 381 -5.45 -32.49 6.79
C SER A 381 -4.61 -33.72 6.47
N PHE A 382 -3.79 -33.67 5.42
CA PHE A 382 -2.85 -34.73 5.06
C PHE A 382 -1.49 -34.17 4.67
N ARG A 383 -0.42 -34.95 4.83
CA ARG A 383 0.96 -34.52 4.53
C ARG A 383 1.53 -35.16 3.28
N ASP A 384 1.15 -36.39 3.01
CA ASP A 384 1.64 -37.20 1.89
C ASP A 384 0.52 -38.03 1.25
N GLU A 385 0.84 -38.66 0.12
CA GLU A 385 -0.10 -39.45 -0.67
C GLU A 385 -0.73 -40.61 0.10
N ARG A 386 0.04 -41.24 0.98
CA ARG A 386 -0.40 -42.40 1.75
C ARG A 386 -1.41 -41.97 2.81
N GLU A 387 -1.08 -40.94 3.59
CA GLU A 387 -2.00 -40.37 4.58
C GLU A 387 -3.28 -39.89 3.91
N LEU A 388 -3.17 -39.24 2.75
CA LEU A 388 -4.32 -38.80 1.96
C LEU A 388 -5.22 -39.98 1.56
N LEU A 389 -4.64 -41.05 1.01
CA LEU A 389 -5.41 -42.24 0.62
C LEU A 389 -6.05 -42.94 1.81
N ASP A 390 -5.31 -43.09 2.91
CA ASP A 390 -5.80 -43.72 4.13
C ASP A 390 -6.96 -42.91 4.74
N LYS A 391 -6.87 -41.57 4.77
CA LYS A 391 -7.97 -40.70 5.20
C LYS A 391 -9.16 -40.74 4.27
N CYS A 392 -8.95 -40.73 2.95
CA CYS A 392 -10.02 -40.91 1.98
C CYS A 392 -10.79 -42.21 2.24
N ARG A 393 -10.11 -43.34 2.42
CA ARG A 393 -10.73 -44.63 2.75
C ARG A 393 -11.46 -44.60 4.08
N TYR A 394 -10.82 -44.04 5.11
CA TYR A 394 -11.42 -43.93 6.44
C TYR A 394 -12.75 -43.15 6.41
N TYR A 395 -12.80 -41.98 5.76
CA TYR A 395 -14.03 -41.18 5.72
C TYR A 395 -15.10 -41.73 4.79
N LEU A 396 -14.73 -42.54 3.78
CA LEU A 396 -15.70 -43.32 3.00
C LEU A 396 -16.39 -44.38 3.85
N GLU A 397 -15.66 -45.02 4.78
CA GLU A 397 -16.22 -45.99 5.73
C GLU A 397 -16.96 -45.32 6.90
N HIS A 398 -16.68 -44.04 7.17
CA HIS A 398 -17.22 -43.27 8.29
C HIS A 398 -17.86 -41.93 7.83
N PRO A 399 -18.90 -41.96 6.97
CA PRO A 399 -19.48 -40.75 6.40
C PRO A 399 -20.10 -39.82 7.45
N ASP A 400 -20.66 -40.37 8.54
CA ASP A 400 -21.21 -39.56 9.62
C ASP A 400 -20.14 -38.75 10.35
N ARG A 401 -18.90 -39.27 10.43
CA ARG A 401 -17.78 -38.51 10.99
C ARG A 401 -17.40 -37.34 10.08
N ALA A 402 -17.34 -37.56 8.77
CA ALA A 402 -17.11 -36.49 7.80
C ALA A 402 -18.17 -35.39 7.89
N ARG A 403 -19.46 -35.76 7.95
CA ARG A 403 -20.59 -34.84 8.11
C ARG A 403 -20.53 -34.05 9.43
N GLN A 404 -20.13 -34.70 10.52
CA GLN A 404 -19.94 -34.03 11.81
C GLN A 404 -18.85 -32.96 11.73
N ILE A 405 -17.71 -33.28 11.10
CA ILE A 405 -16.61 -32.34 10.91
C ILE A 405 -17.04 -31.19 10.00
N ALA A 406 -17.73 -31.49 8.89
CA ALA A 406 -18.24 -30.50 7.95
C ALA A 406 -19.14 -29.46 8.63
N ARG A 407 -20.07 -29.92 9.48
CA ARG A 407 -20.96 -29.05 10.25
C ARG A 407 -20.19 -28.16 11.22
N ALA A 408 -19.21 -28.70 11.93
CA ALA A 408 -18.38 -27.92 12.85
C ALA A 408 -17.52 -26.89 12.10
N GLY A 409 -16.95 -27.28 10.95
CA GLY A 409 -16.23 -26.37 10.05
C GLY A 409 -17.11 -25.24 9.53
N GLN A 410 -18.36 -25.52 9.18
CA GLN A 410 -19.33 -24.49 8.77
C GLN A 410 -19.61 -23.50 9.89
N GLN A 411 -19.85 -24.00 11.10
CA GLN A 411 -20.07 -23.14 12.27
C GLN A 411 -18.86 -22.24 12.54
N ARG A 412 -17.65 -22.79 12.46
CA ARG A 412 -16.39 -22.05 12.61
C ARG A 412 -16.28 -20.93 11.56
N THR A 413 -16.46 -21.26 10.29
CA THR A 413 -16.28 -20.29 9.20
C THR A 413 -17.33 -19.20 9.20
N LEU A 414 -18.62 -19.54 9.37
CA LEU A 414 -19.70 -18.55 9.43
C LEU A 414 -19.61 -17.67 10.69
N GLY A 415 -19.00 -18.17 11.78
CA GLY A 415 -18.81 -17.41 13.01
C GLY A 415 -17.58 -16.49 13.00
N GLU A 416 -16.52 -16.83 12.26
CA GLU A 416 -15.21 -16.16 12.46
C GLU A 416 -14.40 -15.89 11.18
N HIS A 417 -14.77 -16.46 10.03
CA HIS A 417 -13.94 -16.44 8.80
C HIS A 417 -14.72 -16.02 7.55
N LEU A 418 -15.49 -14.94 7.69
CA LEU A 418 -16.14 -14.21 6.59
C LEU A 418 -15.37 -12.92 6.34
N TYR A 419 -15.45 -12.37 5.12
CA TYR A 419 -14.78 -11.10 4.82
C TYR A 419 -15.30 -9.94 5.67
N SER A 420 -16.56 -9.97 6.15
CA SER A 420 -17.02 -9.00 7.15
C SER A 420 -16.29 -9.11 8.50
N HIS A 421 -15.83 -10.30 8.90
CA HIS A 421 -14.96 -10.45 10.08
C HIS A 421 -13.61 -9.78 9.85
N ARG A 422 -13.00 -10.00 8.67
CA ARG A 422 -11.75 -9.34 8.26
C ARG A 422 -11.92 -7.83 8.21
N LEU A 423 -12.99 -7.34 7.60
CA LEU A 423 -13.24 -5.91 7.48
C LEU A 423 -13.44 -5.22 8.85
N ARG A 424 -14.11 -5.87 9.80
CA ARG A 424 -14.18 -5.36 11.20
C ARG A 424 -12.82 -5.37 11.89
N GLN A 425 -11.94 -6.33 11.61
CA GLN A 425 -10.56 -6.33 12.09
C GLN A 425 -9.77 -5.17 11.49
N ILE A 426 -9.89 -4.94 10.18
CA ILE A 426 -9.27 -3.81 9.47
C ILE A 426 -9.75 -2.48 10.03
N GLY A 427 -11.06 -2.33 10.24
CA GLY A 427 -11.63 -1.14 10.84
C GLY A 427 -11.01 -0.83 12.20
N ARG A 428 -10.92 -1.82 13.09
CA ARG A 428 -10.25 -1.68 14.40
C ARG A 428 -8.78 -1.36 14.27
N LEU A 429 -8.08 -1.97 13.30
CA LEU A 429 -6.67 -1.67 13.02
C LEU A 429 -6.50 -0.19 12.66
N VAL A 430 -7.27 0.30 11.70
CA VAL A 430 -7.24 1.71 11.25
C VAL A 430 -7.60 2.67 12.38
N GLU A 431 -8.60 2.32 13.21
CA GLU A 431 -8.95 3.12 14.39
C GLU A 431 -7.84 3.13 15.45
N SER A 432 -7.26 1.96 15.77
CA SER A 432 -6.23 1.78 16.79
C SER A 432 -4.89 2.40 16.40
N ALA A 433 -4.61 2.50 15.10
CA ALA A 433 -3.45 3.20 14.55
C ALA A 433 -3.53 4.73 14.71
N GLY A 434 -4.64 5.26 15.25
CA GLY A 434 -4.70 6.65 15.70
C GLY A 434 -5.02 7.68 14.62
N VAL A 435 -6.14 7.52 13.91
CA VAL A 435 -6.91 8.73 13.52
C VAL A 435 -7.64 9.25 14.78
N ARG A 436 -6.87 9.70 15.77
CA ARG A 436 -7.23 10.64 16.85
C ARG A 436 -5.96 11.13 17.58
N GLU A 437 -5.88 12.45 17.69
CA GLU A 437 -4.94 13.37 18.38
C GLU A 437 -3.72 12.82 19.16
N SER A 438 -2.53 13.19 18.63
CA SER A 438 -1.23 13.54 19.26
C SER A 438 -0.75 12.89 20.56
N GLN A 439 0.51 12.44 20.54
CA GLN A 439 1.55 12.81 21.53
C GLN A 439 2.97 12.51 21.00
N VAL A 440 3.86 13.51 21.06
CA VAL A 440 5.26 13.50 20.60
C VAL A 440 6.21 13.40 21.80
N PRO A 441 7.33 12.66 21.69
CA PRO A 441 8.61 13.19 22.19
C PRO A 441 9.76 13.10 21.16
N ALA A 442 10.76 13.96 21.39
CA ALA A 442 11.71 14.51 20.43
C ALA A 442 13.01 13.72 20.17
N ALA A 443 13.64 14.14 19.06
CA ALA A 443 15.07 14.15 18.74
C ALA A 443 15.72 12.90 18.11
N ALA A 444 15.56 12.78 16.79
CA ALA A 444 16.63 12.60 15.78
C ALA A 444 15.95 12.32 14.43
N ARG A 445 15.98 13.28 13.48
CA ARG A 445 15.51 13.16 12.07
C ARG A 445 14.41 12.10 11.81
N CYS A 446 13.27 12.23 12.49
CA CYS A 446 12.08 11.44 12.16
C CYS A 446 11.25 12.24 11.14
N TYR A 447 11.37 11.88 9.86
CA TYR A 447 10.40 12.31 8.87
C TYR A 447 9.02 11.72 9.24
N THR A 448 7.97 12.51 9.07
CA THR A 448 6.59 12.06 9.08
C THR A 448 6.17 11.82 7.64
N LEU A 449 5.44 10.73 7.39
CA LEU A 449 4.87 10.45 6.06
C LEU A 449 3.42 10.97 5.91
N ARG A 450 2.98 11.82 6.85
CA ARG A 450 1.72 12.58 6.74
C ARG A 450 1.82 13.64 5.63
N ASN A 451 0.68 14.06 5.08
CA ASN A 451 0.65 15.12 4.07
C ASN A 451 0.80 16.50 4.75
N PRO A 452 1.73 17.37 4.30
CA PRO A 452 1.95 18.68 4.91
C PRO A 452 0.72 19.60 4.88
N ILE A 453 -0.11 19.51 3.82
CA ILE A 453 -1.37 20.26 3.70
C ILE A 453 -2.42 19.73 4.68
N GLU A 454 -2.45 18.43 4.93
CA GLU A 454 -3.37 17.84 5.89
C GLU A 454 -3.01 18.24 7.33
N ASP A 455 -1.72 18.25 7.66
CA ASP A 455 -1.27 18.74 8.96
C ASP A 455 -1.57 20.24 9.10
N CYS A 456 -1.38 21.05 8.06
CA CYS A 456 -1.86 22.44 8.05
C CYS A 456 -3.37 22.54 8.29
N ARG A 457 -4.20 21.65 7.69
CA ARG A 457 -5.65 21.64 7.88
C ARG A 457 -6.08 21.28 9.30
N ARG A 458 -5.32 20.40 9.96
CA ARG A 458 -5.57 20.02 11.36
C ARG A 458 -5.19 21.14 12.33
N LEU A 459 -4.05 21.79 12.06
CA LEU A 459 -3.51 22.86 12.91
C LEU A 459 -4.24 24.18 12.72
N VAL A 460 -4.70 24.45 11.50
CA VAL A 460 -5.33 25.70 11.08
C VAL A 460 -6.61 25.36 10.30
N PRO A 461 -7.72 25.00 10.97
CA PRO A 461 -8.92 24.50 10.31
C PRO A 461 -9.68 25.56 9.49
N ALA A 462 -9.50 26.84 9.81
CA ALA A 462 -10.13 27.97 9.13
C ALA A 462 -9.11 29.10 8.93
N PRO A 463 -8.14 28.95 8.00
CA PRO A 463 -7.20 30.02 7.70
C PRO A 463 -7.91 31.14 6.97
N ASP A 464 -7.61 32.39 7.34
CA ASP A 464 -8.12 33.58 6.68
C ASP A 464 -7.35 33.85 5.38
N VAL A 465 -6.02 33.99 5.49
CA VAL A 465 -5.11 34.24 4.36
C VAL A 465 -4.00 33.19 4.34
N ILE A 466 -3.71 32.66 3.14
CA ILE A 466 -2.60 31.73 2.87
C ILE A 466 -1.66 32.38 1.85
N LEU A 467 -0.37 32.41 2.17
CA LEU A 467 0.67 32.84 1.24
C LEU A 467 1.46 31.60 0.78
N ASP A 468 1.50 31.36 -0.53
CA ASP A 468 2.30 30.32 -1.20
C ASP A 468 3.44 31.00 -1.96
N CYS A 469 4.62 31.04 -1.35
CA CYS A 469 5.82 31.65 -1.91
C CYS A 469 6.63 30.60 -2.69
N GLY A 470 6.94 30.90 -3.95
CA GLY A 470 7.49 29.92 -4.89
C GLY A 470 6.41 28.94 -5.33
N ALA A 471 5.34 29.48 -5.89
CA ALA A 471 4.16 28.72 -6.28
C ALA A 471 4.37 27.93 -7.59
N HIS A 472 5.42 28.24 -8.36
CA HIS A 472 5.67 27.68 -9.69
C HIS A 472 4.41 27.79 -10.55
N ILE A 473 3.85 26.68 -11.01
CA ILE A 473 2.62 26.65 -11.81
C ILE A 473 1.33 26.51 -10.97
N GLY A 474 1.43 26.55 -9.64
CA GLY A 474 0.28 26.60 -8.72
C GLY A 474 -0.16 25.27 -8.12
N SER A 475 0.73 24.26 -8.07
CA SER A 475 0.40 22.93 -7.50
C SER A 475 0.00 22.99 -6.02
N TYR A 476 0.78 23.69 -5.20
CA TYR A 476 0.47 23.95 -3.79
C TYR A 476 -0.74 24.87 -3.62
N ALA A 477 -0.81 25.97 -4.38
CA ALA A 477 -1.97 26.87 -4.40
C ALA A 477 -3.30 26.13 -4.68
N TYR A 478 -3.30 25.18 -5.61
CA TYR A 478 -4.46 24.32 -5.88
C TYR A 478 -4.81 23.42 -4.68
N ALA A 479 -3.81 22.77 -4.08
CA ALA A 479 -4.01 21.92 -2.91
C ALA A 479 -4.55 22.71 -1.71
N PHE A 480 -4.06 23.93 -1.50
CA PHE A 480 -4.56 24.85 -0.49
C PHE A 480 -6.00 25.26 -0.76
N ARG A 481 -6.35 25.65 -1.99
CA ARG A 481 -7.76 25.99 -2.32
C ARG A 481 -8.69 24.83 -2.04
N ARG A 482 -8.34 23.62 -2.47
CA ARG A 482 -9.17 22.43 -2.23
C ARG A 482 -9.38 22.16 -0.74
N SER A 483 -8.34 22.38 0.06
CA SER A 483 -8.37 22.13 1.51
C SER A 483 -9.05 23.25 2.29
N PHE A 484 -8.98 24.48 1.79
CA PHE A 484 -9.48 25.70 2.42
C PHE A 484 -10.31 26.54 1.44
N PRO A 485 -11.56 26.12 1.13
CA PRO A 485 -12.37 26.76 0.09
C PRO A 485 -12.73 28.24 0.34
N LYS A 486 -12.61 28.68 1.60
CA LYS A 486 -12.94 30.05 2.03
C LYS A 486 -11.70 30.94 2.23
N ALA A 487 -10.50 30.36 2.20
CA ALA A 487 -9.28 31.11 2.43
C ALA A 487 -8.94 31.96 1.20
N GLU A 488 -8.44 33.15 1.48
CA GLU A 488 -7.83 34.03 0.51
C GLU A 488 -6.40 33.53 0.26
N ILE A 489 -6.06 33.19 -0.99
CA ILE A 489 -4.79 32.52 -1.32
C ILE A 489 -4.01 33.38 -2.30
N TYR A 490 -2.78 33.73 -1.93
CA TYR A 490 -1.85 34.50 -2.75
C TYR A 490 -0.64 33.63 -3.11
N ALA A 491 -0.45 33.39 -4.40
CA ALA A 491 0.57 32.51 -4.96
C ALA A 491 1.65 33.35 -5.66
N PHE A 492 2.85 33.41 -5.10
CA PHE A 492 3.97 34.19 -5.60
C PHE A 492 4.86 33.34 -6.50
N GLU A 493 5.08 33.80 -7.73
CA GLU A 493 6.00 33.17 -8.67
C GLU A 493 6.78 34.26 -9.42
N PRO A 494 8.13 34.30 -9.34
CA PRO A 494 8.93 35.34 -9.98
C PRO A 494 9.33 35.09 -11.44
N ALA A 495 9.42 33.85 -11.90
CA ALA A 495 9.90 33.54 -13.24
C ALA A 495 8.78 33.71 -14.28
N ASP A 496 9.07 34.38 -15.40
CA ASP A 496 8.03 34.78 -16.38
C ASP A 496 7.25 33.58 -16.92
N GLY A 497 7.95 32.47 -17.20
CA GLY A 497 7.37 31.24 -17.75
C GLY A 497 6.37 30.58 -16.79
N PRO A 498 6.81 30.09 -15.62
CA PRO A 498 5.93 29.55 -14.59
C PRO A 498 4.82 30.53 -14.16
N PHE A 499 5.13 31.83 -13.99
CA PHE A 499 4.12 32.83 -13.63
C PHE A 499 3.00 32.94 -14.67
N THR A 500 3.34 32.92 -15.97
CA THR A 500 2.32 32.98 -17.03
C THR A 500 1.35 31.80 -16.94
N GLN A 501 1.85 30.61 -16.61
CA GLN A 501 1.03 29.42 -16.42
C GLN A 501 0.17 29.54 -15.15
N LEU A 502 0.76 29.96 -14.03
CA LEU A 502 0.05 30.22 -12.78
C LEU A 502 -1.07 31.25 -12.97
N ALA A 503 -0.78 32.38 -13.61
CA ALA A 503 -1.73 33.45 -13.86
C ALA A 503 -2.90 33.00 -14.75
N THR A 504 -2.67 32.04 -15.64
CA THR A 504 -3.72 31.45 -16.48
C THR A 504 -4.69 30.61 -15.65
N VAL A 505 -4.19 29.76 -14.74
CA VAL A 505 -5.03 28.86 -13.93
C VAL A 505 -5.60 29.51 -12.67
N ALA A 506 -4.96 30.57 -12.17
CA ALA A 506 -5.29 31.19 -10.89
C ALA A 506 -6.77 31.60 -10.75
N PRO A 507 -7.41 32.23 -11.77
CA PRO A 507 -8.84 32.56 -11.71
C PRO A 507 -9.74 31.33 -11.61
N GLU A 508 -9.39 30.22 -12.29
CA GLU A 508 -10.19 29.00 -12.31
C GLU A 508 -10.23 28.31 -10.96
N ILE A 509 -9.10 28.35 -10.24
CA ILE A 509 -8.97 27.81 -8.90
C ILE A 509 -9.25 28.88 -7.83
N GLY A 510 -9.54 30.12 -8.25
CA GLY A 510 -9.90 31.24 -7.38
C GLY A 510 -8.78 31.71 -6.45
N VAL A 511 -7.52 31.60 -6.86
CA VAL A 511 -6.36 32.14 -6.13
C VAL A 511 -5.84 33.42 -6.81
N HIS A 512 -5.04 34.21 -6.10
CA HIS A 512 -4.42 35.43 -6.61
C HIS A 512 -2.97 35.15 -6.99
N ALA A 513 -2.63 35.19 -8.28
CA ALA A 513 -1.25 35.08 -8.73
C ALA A 513 -0.51 36.42 -8.52
N VAL A 514 0.71 36.36 -7.97
CA VAL A 514 1.56 37.53 -7.70
C VAL A 514 2.91 37.35 -8.41
N HIS A 515 3.22 38.24 -9.36
CA HIS A 515 4.46 38.18 -10.15
C HIS A 515 5.63 38.83 -9.41
N ALA A 516 6.16 38.16 -8.40
CA ALA A 516 7.30 38.67 -7.63
C ALA A 516 8.01 37.57 -6.86
N ALA A 517 9.30 37.81 -6.58
CA ALA A 517 10.07 37.02 -5.64
C ALA A 517 9.87 37.58 -4.22
N VAL A 518 9.93 36.71 -3.23
CA VAL A 518 9.91 37.09 -1.82
C VAL A 518 11.35 37.10 -1.29
N SER A 519 11.75 38.17 -0.60
CA SER A 519 13.09 38.38 -0.07
C SER A 519 13.06 39.20 1.23
N ASP A 520 14.24 39.45 1.78
CA ASP A 520 14.52 40.40 2.87
C ASP A 520 14.40 41.89 2.47
N THR A 521 14.35 42.19 1.16
CA THR A 521 14.32 43.56 0.64
C THR A 521 13.38 43.72 -0.55
N SER A 522 12.58 44.79 -0.54
CA SER A 522 11.70 45.18 -1.64
C SER A 522 12.46 45.97 -2.69
N GLY A 523 12.33 45.61 -3.96
CA GLY A 523 13.18 46.19 -5.00
C GLY A 523 13.16 45.37 -6.30
N THR A 524 14.33 45.17 -6.87
CA THR A 524 14.55 44.27 -8.00
C THR A 524 15.80 43.45 -7.76
N ALA A 525 15.77 42.17 -8.10
CA ALA A 525 16.92 41.29 -8.03
C ALA A 525 17.08 40.50 -9.34
N GLU A 526 18.23 39.87 -9.49
CA GLU A 526 18.50 38.94 -10.58
C GLU A 526 18.16 37.53 -10.13
N LEU A 527 17.19 36.90 -10.80
CA LEU A 527 16.81 35.51 -10.62
C LEU A 527 17.65 34.64 -11.57
N GLN A 528 18.30 33.62 -11.04
CA GLN A 528 18.95 32.59 -11.83
C GLN A 528 17.88 31.63 -12.35
N LEU A 529 17.76 31.49 -13.67
CA LEU A 529 16.92 30.49 -14.31
C LEU A 529 17.75 29.22 -14.52
N CYS A 530 17.26 28.10 -13.99
CA CYS A 530 17.95 26.82 -14.02
C CYS A 530 17.39 25.90 -15.11
N THR A 531 18.08 24.80 -15.37
CA THR A 531 17.66 23.79 -16.35
C THR A 531 16.29 23.21 -15.99
N SER A 532 16.05 23.00 -14.70
CA SER A 532 14.70 22.80 -14.16
C SER A 532 14.03 24.16 -13.90
N ASP A 533 12.83 24.34 -14.43
CA ASP A 533 12.02 25.54 -14.17
C ASP A 533 11.45 25.61 -12.74
N GLN A 534 11.56 24.53 -11.98
CA GLN A 534 11.25 24.47 -10.54
C GLN A 534 12.41 24.93 -9.66
N SER A 535 13.61 25.10 -10.23
CA SER A 535 14.84 25.37 -9.46
C SER A 535 15.33 26.82 -9.60
N ALA A 536 14.45 27.74 -9.99
CA ALA A 536 14.80 29.15 -10.12
C ALA A 536 15.06 29.78 -8.73
N THR A 537 16.17 30.48 -8.58
CA THR A 537 16.62 30.97 -7.26
C THR A 537 17.22 32.38 -7.33
N LEU A 538 17.18 33.10 -6.20
CA LEU A 538 17.90 34.36 -6.00
C LEU A 538 19.36 34.15 -5.53
N LEU A 539 19.78 32.89 -5.35
CA LEU A 539 21.12 32.55 -4.90
C LEU A 539 22.05 32.22 -6.07
N ASP A 540 23.35 32.41 -5.86
CA ASP A 540 24.37 31.97 -6.80
C ASP A 540 24.49 30.42 -6.79
N PRO A 541 24.78 29.78 -7.93
CA PRO A 541 24.97 28.33 -7.99
C PRO A 541 26.18 27.90 -7.16
N LEU A 542 26.14 26.68 -6.63
CA LEU A 542 27.29 26.06 -5.97
C LEU A 542 28.31 25.58 -7.02
N GLU A 543 29.58 25.96 -6.87
CA GLU A 543 30.64 25.55 -7.81
C GLU A 543 30.95 24.05 -7.75
N GLN A 544 30.74 23.43 -6.58
CA GLN A 544 31.02 22.02 -6.36
C GLN A 544 29.86 21.15 -6.88
N PRO A 545 30.15 19.99 -7.51
CA PRO A 545 29.10 19.04 -7.90
C PRO A 545 28.29 18.55 -6.70
N HIS A 546 26.99 18.44 -6.87
CA HIS A 546 26.03 17.94 -5.89
C HIS A 546 24.93 17.12 -6.60
N PRO A 547 24.09 16.34 -5.87
CA PRO A 547 23.11 15.43 -6.49
C PRO A 547 22.12 16.09 -7.47
N LEU A 548 21.87 17.39 -7.31
CA LEU A 548 20.94 18.19 -8.12
C LEU A 548 21.61 19.05 -9.20
N SER A 549 22.91 18.87 -9.48
CA SER A 549 23.66 19.78 -10.36
C SER A 549 23.07 19.94 -11.76
N ASP A 550 22.52 18.86 -12.34
CA ASP A 550 21.89 18.93 -13.67
C ASP A 550 20.63 19.81 -13.65
N ALA A 551 19.80 19.70 -12.60
CA ALA A 551 18.59 20.50 -12.46
C ALA A 551 18.92 21.99 -12.15
N HIS A 552 19.98 22.22 -11.36
CA HIS A 552 20.37 23.55 -10.86
C HIS A 552 21.34 24.28 -11.80
N ALA A 553 21.74 23.68 -12.93
CA ALA A 553 22.58 24.34 -13.91
C ALA A 553 21.88 25.57 -14.47
N VAL A 554 22.51 26.74 -14.31
CA VAL A 554 21.98 28.04 -14.75
C VAL A 554 21.97 28.12 -16.27
N VAL A 555 20.78 28.31 -16.86
CA VAL A 555 20.54 28.46 -18.30
C VAL A 555 20.17 29.87 -18.70
N GLY A 556 19.85 30.74 -17.73
CA GLY A 556 19.48 32.13 -18.00
C GLY A 556 19.41 32.98 -16.73
N ARG A 557 19.19 34.28 -16.91
CA ARG A 557 19.02 35.26 -15.83
C ARG A 557 17.85 36.17 -16.16
N GLN A 558 17.01 36.45 -15.17
CA GLN A 558 15.84 37.32 -15.32
C GLN A 558 15.85 38.38 -14.22
N ARG A 559 15.61 39.65 -14.56
CA ARG A 559 15.40 40.68 -13.54
C ARG A 559 13.95 40.63 -13.06
N VAL A 560 13.76 40.40 -11.77
CA VAL A 560 12.43 40.21 -11.16
C VAL A 560 12.17 41.25 -10.08
N ARG A 561 10.89 41.56 -9.86
CA ARG A 561 10.44 42.33 -8.70
C ARG A 561 10.68 41.51 -7.44
N THR A 562 11.22 42.13 -6.39
CA THR A 562 11.28 41.53 -5.06
C THR A 562 10.39 42.29 -4.08
N TRP A 563 9.84 41.57 -3.11
CA TRP A 563 9.10 42.12 -1.98
C TRP A 563 9.54 41.46 -0.68
N THR A 564 9.60 42.25 0.39
CA THR A 564 9.38 41.70 1.73
C THR A 564 7.89 41.35 1.88
N LEU A 565 7.55 40.31 2.63
CA LEU A 565 6.14 39.96 2.82
C LEU A 565 5.37 41.09 3.51
N ASP A 566 6.01 41.79 4.45
CA ASP A 566 5.39 42.89 5.17
C ASP A 566 5.11 44.11 4.26
N ASP A 567 6.05 44.45 3.36
CA ASP A 567 5.83 45.54 2.40
C ASP A 567 4.77 45.17 1.37
N TRP A 568 4.75 43.92 0.90
CA TRP A 568 3.71 43.45 -0.01
C TRP A 568 2.33 43.47 0.66
N CYS A 569 2.21 43.05 1.92
CA CYS A 569 0.97 43.15 2.70
C CYS A 569 0.48 44.61 2.77
N ARG A 570 1.39 45.55 3.02
CA ARG A 570 1.06 46.99 3.07
C ARG A 570 0.57 47.53 1.73
N GLU A 571 1.24 47.17 0.64
CA GLU A 571 0.92 47.64 -0.71
C GLU A 571 -0.38 47.01 -1.25
N SER A 572 -0.58 45.71 -1.03
CA SER A 572 -1.75 44.96 -1.49
C SER A 572 -3.01 45.20 -0.64
N GLY A 573 -2.86 45.77 0.56
CA GLY A 573 -3.96 45.96 1.52
C GLY A 573 -4.31 44.70 2.32
N VAL A 574 -3.52 43.63 2.21
CA VAL A 574 -3.67 42.42 3.03
C VAL A 574 -3.11 42.69 4.43
N ASP A 575 -3.97 42.64 5.45
CA ASP A 575 -3.52 42.77 6.84
C ASP A 575 -2.59 41.58 7.20
N PRO A 576 -1.32 41.81 7.57
CA PRO A 576 -0.38 40.74 7.90
C PRO A 576 -0.86 39.87 9.08
N ARG A 577 -1.75 40.40 9.93
CA ARG A 577 -2.36 39.66 11.05
C ARG A 577 -3.36 38.60 10.62
N ARG A 578 -3.87 38.66 9.38
CA ARG A 578 -4.78 37.66 8.80
C ARG A 578 -4.03 36.48 8.16
N VAL A 579 -2.72 36.59 7.96
CA VAL A 579 -1.91 35.51 7.38
C VAL A 579 -1.86 34.36 8.37
N SER A 580 -2.54 33.27 8.02
CA SER A 580 -2.74 32.10 8.89
C SER A 580 -1.76 30.98 8.55
N ILE A 581 -1.48 30.79 7.25
CA ILE A 581 -0.53 29.79 6.75
C ILE A 581 0.45 30.49 5.79
N LEU A 582 1.74 30.22 5.99
CA LEU A 582 2.81 30.65 5.10
C LEU A 582 3.54 29.41 4.57
N LYS A 583 3.60 29.24 3.26
CA LYS A 583 4.45 28.23 2.62
C LYS A 583 5.56 28.92 1.85
N MET A 584 6.79 28.44 1.96
CA MET A 584 7.93 28.90 1.16
C MET A 584 8.70 27.69 0.62
N ASP A 585 8.84 27.65 -0.70
CA ASP A 585 9.74 26.76 -1.43
C ASP A 585 10.36 27.64 -2.51
N ILE A 586 11.45 28.31 -2.14
CA ILE A 586 12.08 29.37 -2.94
C ILE A 586 13.56 29.07 -3.16
N GLN A 587 13.87 27.77 -3.21
CA GLN A 587 15.14 27.22 -3.69
C GLN A 587 16.34 27.82 -2.94
N GLY A 588 16.31 27.73 -1.61
CA GLY A 588 17.40 28.13 -0.71
C GLY A 588 17.31 29.57 -0.18
N ALA A 589 16.40 30.40 -0.69
CA ALA A 589 16.25 31.78 -0.23
C ALA A 589 15.35 31.93 1.03
N GLU A 590 14.92 30.83 1.67
CA GLU A 590 13.92 30.81 2.75
C GLU A 590 14.32 31.71 3.91
N LEU A 591 15.56 31.62 4.40
CA LEU A 591 16.02 32.45 5.53
C LEU A 591 16.06 33.95 5.21
N LYS A 592 16.36 34.31 3.95
CA LYS A 592 16.29 35.71 3.49
C LYS A 592 14.85 36.20 3.50
N ALA A 593 13.94 35.44 2.88
CA ALA A 593 12.52 35.79 2.85
C ALA A 593 11.91 35.89 4.26
N LEU A 594 12.22 34.94 5.15
CA LEU A 594 11.76 34.95 6.53
C LEU A 594 12.25 36.18 7.32
N SER A 595 13.45 36.69 7.01
CA SER A 595 14.00 37.88 7.66
C SER A 595 13.23 39.16 7.31
N GLY A 596 12.54 39.19 6.16
CA GLY A 596 11.66 40.28 5.72
C GLY A 596 10.17 40.09 6.08
N ALA A 597 9.81 39.08 6.85
CA ALA A 597 8.42 38.72 7.17
C ALA A 597 8.08 38.94 8.65
N VAL A 598 8.54 40.05 9.24
CA VAL A 598 8.47 40.30 10.69
C VAL A 598 7.02 40.37 11.19
N ASP A 599 6.18 41.17 10.54
CA ASP A 599 4.78 41.35 10.91
C ASP A 599 3.97 40.08 10.60
N VAL A 600 4.21 39.45 9.46
CA VAL A 600 3.56 38.18 9.07
C VAL A 600 3.87 37.06 10.06
N LEU A 601 5.13 36.89 10.45
CA LEU A 601 5.55 35.83 11.38
C LEU A 601 4.98 36.01 12.79
N SER A 602 4.56 37.22 13.17
CA SER A 602 4.00 37.48 14.51
C SER A 602 2.61 36.83 14.73
N ASN A 603 1.87 36.54 13.64
CA ASN A 603 0.50 36.02 13.71
C ASN A 603 0.30 34.67 13.02
N VAL A 604 1.16 34.29 12.09
CA VAL A 604 1.04 33.03 11.35
C VAL A 604 0.94 31.83 12.29
N GLN A 605 0.05 30.91 11.96
CA GLN A 605 -0.26 29.74 12.79
C GLN A 605 0.48 28.49 12.31
N ALA A 606 0.87 28.45 11.04
CA ALA A 606 1.65 27.38 10.43
C ALA A 606 2.61 27.93 9.35
N VAL A 607 3.88 27.50 9.40
CA VAL A 607 4.90 27.86 8.41
C VAL A 607 5.49 26.58 7.81
N LEU A 608 5.26 26.34 6.52
CA LEU A 608 5.79 25.19 5.77
C LEU A 608 6.96 25.65 4.91
N LEU A 609 8.15 25.07 5.10
CA LEU A 609 9.38 25.52 4.45
C LEU A 609 10.07 24.35 3.75
N GLU A 610 10.58 24.55 2.54
CA GLU A 610 11.67 23.71 2.02
C GLU A 610 12.92 23.92 2.89
N VAL A 611 13.63 22.83 3.20
CA VAL A 611 14.87 22.85 3.99
C VAL A 611 15.93 21.96 3.33
N GLY A 612 17.13 22.51 3.15
CA GLY A 612 18.29 21.76 2.67
C GLY A 612 19.09 21.11 3.81
N PHE A 613 19.52 19.87 3.64
CA PHE A 613 20.43 19.15 4.55
C PHE A 613 21.88 19.18 4.08
N GLN A 614 22.09 19.52 2.80
CA GLN A 614 23.40 19.69 2.17
C GLN A 614 23.37 20.95 1.30
N PRO A 615 24.51 21.63 1.12
CA PRO A 615 24.55 22.80 0.25
C PRO A 615 24.42 22.39 -1.21
N TYR A 616 23.53 23.06 -1.94
CA TYR A 616 23.36 22.99 -3.39
C TYR A 616 23.21 24.38 -4.06
N TYR A 617 23.23 25.44 -3.27
CA TYR A 617 23.48 26.82 -3.71
C TYR A 617 24.56 27.45 -2.83
N LYS A 618 25.21 28.49 -3.34
CA LYS A 618 26.21 29.24 -2.58
C LYS A 618 25.53 30.00 -1.44
N ASP A 619 26.10 29.89 -0.24
CA ASP A 619 25.65 30.57 0.98
C ASP A 619 24.19 30.27 1.37
N MET A 620 23.62 29.14 0.92
CA MET A 620 22.27 28.74 1.33
C MET A 620 22.22 28.36 2.81
N PRO A 621 21.14 28.71 3.52
CA PRO A 621 20.90 28.21 4.87
C PRO A 621 20.65 26.71 4.82
N LEU A 622 21.19 25.99 5.80
CA LEU A 622 20.85 24.58 6.00
C LEU A 622 19.70 24.46 7.01
N PHE A 623 19.16 23.27 7.13
CA PHE A 623 18.10 22.91 8.08
C PHE A 623 18.36 23.45 9.49
N GLU A 624 19.60 23.38 9.97
CA GLU A 624 19.98 23.85 11.32
C GLU A 624 19.89 25.38 11.47
N ASP A 625 20.11 26.12 10.38
CA ASP A 625 19.98 27.58 10.36
C ASP A 625 18.51 28.00 10.41
N ILE A 626 17.66 27.30 9.66
CA ILE A 626 16.20 27.49 9.69
C ILE A 626 15.65 27.12 11.08
N GLU A 627 16.02 25.96 11.64
CA GLU A 627 15.60 25.54 12.98
C GLU A 627 15.95 26.58 14.05
N ARG A 628 17.18 27.11 14.02
CA ARG A 628 17.65 28.14 14.95
C ARG A 628 16.83 29.41 14.80
N PHE A 629 16.67 29.91 13.57
CA PHE A 629 15.92 31.13 13.28
C PHE A 629 14.45 31.04 13.73
N MET A 630 13.80 29.91 13.45
CA MET A 630 12.40 29.67 13.81
C MET A 630 12.24 29.55 15.33
N THR A 631 13.16 28.86 16.01
CA THR A 631 13.15 28.70 17.47
C THR A 631 13.33 30.04 18.19
N GLU A 632 14.26 30.89 17.74
CA GLU A 632 14.48 32.24 18.29
C GLU A 632 13.24 33.13 18.19
N ARG A 633 12.34 32.87 17.24
CA ARG A 633 11.07 33.57 17.03
C ARG A 633 9.87 32.89 17.68
N GLY A 634 10.11 31.90 18.53
CA GLY A 634 9.08 31.22 19.31
C GLY A 634 8.26 30.20 18.52
N PHE A 635 8.79 29.69 17.40
CA PHE A 635 8.22 28.54 16.70
C PHE A 635 8.86 27.25 17.19
N VAL A 636 8.14 26.15 17.01
CA VAL A 636 8.64 24.78 17.18
C VAL A 636 8.32 23.98 15.92
N ARG A 637 9.22 23.10 15.50
CA ARG A 637 8.95 22.21 14.39
C ARG A 637 7.89 21.19 14.80
N HIS A 638 6.77 21.20 14.07
CA HIS A 638 5.71 20.21 14.19
C HIS A 638 6.07 18.90 13.49
N ALA A 639 6.65 19.00 12.29
CA ALA A 639 6.87 17.87 11.39
C ALA A 639 8.02 18.14 10.40
N LEU A 640 8.62 17.06 9.89
CA LEU A 640 9.57 17.07 8.78
C LEU A 640 9.08 16.05 7.74
N TYR A 641 9.01 16.37 6.46
CA TYR A 641 8.50 15.52 5.39
C TYR A 641 9.62 15.20 4.39
N PRO A 642 9.73 13.96 3.91
CA PRO A 642 10.85 13.58 3.04
C PRO A 642 10.62 14.06 1.61
N SER A 643 11.73 14.35 0.92
CA SER A 643 11.74 14.58 -0.52
C SER A 643 12.12 13.30 -1.30
N GLY A 644 12.17 13.39 -2.63
CA GLY A 644 12.71 12.32 -3.48
C GLY A 644 14.20 12.02 -3.23
N GLU A 645 14.92 12.95 -2.61
CA GLU A 645 16.34 12.86 -2.23
C GLU A 645 16.46 13.24 -0.75
N ALA A 646 15.89 12.41 0.13
CA ALA A 646 15.70 12.74 1.54
C ALA A 646 16.98 13.13 2.32
N ASP A 647 18.17 12.76 1.82
CA ASP A 647 19.47 13.16 2.41
C ASP A 647 19.97 14.54 1.94
N VAL A 648 19.31 15.15 0.96
CA VAL A 648 19.67 16.42 0.32
C VAL A 648 18.74 17.55 0.76
N TRP A 649 17.43 17.32 0.73
CA TRP A 649 16.42 18.33 1.09
C TRP A 649 15.10 17.68 1.56
N GLY A 650 14.18 18.49 2.10
CA GLY A 650 12.83 18.06 2.50
C GLY A 650 11.96 19.25 2.90
N ASP A 651 10.76 19.00 3.42
CA ASP A 651 9.88 20.05 3.91
C ASP A 651 9.79 20.03 5.44
N ALA A 652 9.78 21.19 6.09
CA ALA A 652 9.60 21.32 7.53
C ALA A 652 8.37 22.19 7.84
N LEU A 653 7.47 21.67 8.68
CA LEU A 653 6.32 22.43 9.18
C LEU A 653 6.59 22.91 10.60
N TYR A 654 6.50 24.22 10.80
CA TYR A 654 6.66 24.90 12.08
C TYR A 654 5.34 25.51 12.55
N ILE A 655 5.13 25.54 13.86
CA ILE A 655 3.99 26.18 14.51
C ILE A 655 4.44 27.05 15.69
N PRO A 656 3.74 28.13 16.04
CA PRO A 656 4.02 28.88 17.25
C PRO A 656 4.00 27.99 18.49
N ALA A 657 5.00 28.11 19.37
CA ALA A 657 5.12 27.32 20.59
C ALA A 657 3.88 27.42 21.51
N ARG A 658 3.15 28.54 21.43
CA ARG A 658 1.86 28.73 22.13
C ARG A 658 0.78 27.75 21.67
N LEU A 659 0.72 27.43 20.38
CA LEU A 659 -0.28 26.51 19.81
C LEU A 659 0.07 25.04 20.09
N ALA A 660 1.36 24.74 20.27
CA ALA A 660 1.82 23.41 20.68
C ALA A 660 1.38 23.01 22.10
N ARG A 661 1.09 23.99 22.99
CA ARG A 661 0.70 23.74 24.40
C ARG A 661 -0.79 23.51 24.60
N THR A 662 -1.64 24.08 23.74
CA THR A 662 -3.12 23.95 23.81
C THR A 662 -3.66 22.64 23.25
N ALA A 663 -2.88 21.90 22.46
CA ALA A 663 -3.27 20.58 21.94
C ALA A 663 -3.12 19.43 22.97
N ALA A 664 -2.68 19.74 24.20
CA ALA A 664 -2.42 18.78 25.27
C ALA A 664 -3.40 18.89 26.47
N ALA A 665 -4.41 19.76 26.37
CA ALA A 665 -5.50 19.93 27.35
C ALA A 665 -6.84 19.67 26.67
#